data_AF-A0A4P5VYX4-F1
#
_entry.id   AF-A0A4P5VYX4-F1
#
_cell.length_a   1.000
_cell.length_b   1.000
_cell.length_c   1.000
_cell.angle_alpha   90.00
_cell.angle_beta   90.00
_cell.angle_gamma   90.00
#
_symmetry.space_group_name_H-M   'P 1'
#
loop_
_entity.id
_entity.type
_entity.pdbx_description
1 polymer ?
#
loop_
_entity_poly.entity_id
_entity_poly.type
_entity_poly.pdbx_seq_one_letter_code
_entity_poly.pdbx_strand_id
1 'polypeptide(L)'
;MPRLLALIAPLLVLLAVGALLREAPPADAPIEISTAAHQLDLRLTRAGGADVVLLGNSKVGTDLDPEAIASLFGTPTTVVPLGVKGTGMPVWYTVLQDRVYAAGYAPKLIIVYGPLAMMSQSALPTATQRAQLASQLTLPDPVINQKVFGEAFADPRLQAALDRRTTWHTSLMEGIRGLAVGALLAQPGAEPLAVRGNAHAAPALATLFEEENQKAGVRHVGPVVEAEIGEGASDGNVATTLIPDVVRLAHSHGAQVLFVRSPLGEAKRSIDAVPAELEPQVVALLGRVGAGYLDLRDADLSASAYGDGVHLSKAGRSRFTPELVEALRAVGVGGPRLAPAAPRPPRLHVTGARTGTPPTLPAIEPHRGTQPCNYTAKLVNWEGLGESALIGAGHGLVSPVVVFEDDKPLQMHALPELTAKTCGGAGYFVDDHVKFSPSGPGPESAEQHTYRLGLSADAPMIGGGWEEAWWVYPGTTVRLDVAGPPNGGVPTVRVKAAVTLEGAGIPTLSVAGSGGASFGRRGHALEAVATAPSAASGPWSIEVTSPADGPWLLLERVVTGTPEAPQYLVGKADPPTTVPLAQAEPAYSAAPPWLPLLTDPPAAAKEPNLWIYDVSSFGVPSHGEVFDAAGTGCSPLDLLEDGKPIKEILGADGKPIMKLTHTGAGAKVSFSDGRDPNAGDHVYTFRLDPSRVCGKHKGLWLYPGDELTLRVGPDALSALISGATQLDLGGAVAPAGVFGTLHVSLVVDDVETLSQTIPTSAFPVPPLDLRGTVSPEAQSAVLRLQLESPRAYLLITTADLVEAAPLPLGG
;
A
#
# COMPACT_ATOMS: atom_id res chain seq x y z
N MET A 1 -9.87 -23.52 62.30
CA MET A 1 -9.09 -23.02 61.14
C MET A 1 -9.63 -21.76 60.47
N PRO A 2 -10.90 -21.64 60.04
CA PRO A 2 -11.35 -20.48 59.26
C PRO A 2 -11.31 -19.13 60.02
N ARG A 3 -11.51 -19.14 61.35
CA ARG A 3 -11.39 -17.93 62.20
C ARG A 3 -9.95 -17.44 62.39
N LEU A 4 -8.96 -18.33 62.30
CA LEU A 4 -7.54 -17.98 62.41
C LEU A 4 -7.04 -17.36 61.11
N LEU A 5 -7.46 -17.91 59.96
CA LEU A 5 -7.18 -17.33 58.64
C LEU A 5 -7.79 -15.94 58.46
N ALA A 6 -9.01 -15.72 58.95
CA ALA A 6 -9.66 -14.40 58.91
C ALA A 6 -8.94 -13.32 59.75
N LEU A 7 -8.21 -13.72 60.80
CA LEU A 7 -7.43 -12.82 61.66
C LEU A 7 -6.02 -12.56 61.12
N ILE A 8 -5.41 -13.57 60.48
CA ILE A 8 -4.02 -13.49 59.99
C ILE A 8 -3.96 -12.87 58.59
N ALA A 9 -4.95 -13.09 57.73
CA ALA A 9 -4.94 -12.57 56.36
C ALA A 9 -4.78 -11.04 56.26
N PRO A 10 -5.49 -10.21 57.06
CA PRO A 10 -5.30 -8.75 57.02
C PRO A 10 -3.90 -8.34 57.48
N LEU A 11 -3.34 -9.03 58.46
CA LEU A 11 -1.99 -8.76 58.97
C LEU A 11 -0.93 -9.13 57.93
N LEU A 12 -1.09 -10.25 57.23
CA LEU A 12 -0.21 -10.64 56.13
C LEU A 12 -0.31 -9.66 54.96
N VAL A 13 -1.50 -9.17 54.64
CA VAL A 13 -1.69 -8.12 53.63
C VAL A 13 -1.00 -6.82 54.06
N LEU A 14 -1.15 -6.39 55.32
CA LEU A 14 -0.49 -5.18 55.83
C LEU A 14 1.03 -5.31 55.90
N LEU A 15 1.55 -6.48 56.29
CA LEU A 15 3.00 -6.75 56.31
C LEU A 15 3.56 -6.82 54.90
N ALA A 16 2.82 -7.41 53.95
CA ALA A 16 3.18 -7.37 52.54
C ALA A 16 3.22 -5.92 52.04
N VAL A 17 2.19 -5.10 52.31
CA VAL A 17 2.18 -3.67 51.95
C VAL A 17 3.32 -2.89 52.61
N GLY A 18 3.65 -3.17 53.88
CA GLY A 18 4.74 -2.51 54.60
C GLY A 18 6.13 -2.88 54.07
N ALA A 19 6.35 -4.16 53.72
CA ALA A 19 7.58 -4.59 53.04
C ALA A 19 7.68 -3.97 51.64
N LEU A 20 6.55 -3.89 50.92
CA LEU A 20 6.46 -3.29 49.58
C LEU A 20 6.83 -1.80 49.57
N LEU A 21 6.41 -1.05 50.60
CA LEU A 21 6.76 0.37 50.72
C LEU A 21 8.22 0.59 51.12
N ARG A 22 8.88 -0.39 51.75
CA ARG A 22 10.31 -0.35 52.10
C ARG A 22 11.24 -0.74 50.95
N GLU A 23 10.79 -1.63 50.06
CA GLU A 23 11.52 -2.03 48.85
C GLU A 23 11.15 -1.17 47.62
N ALA A 24 10.38 -0.10 47.80
CA ALA A 24 10.20 0.89 46.75
C ALA A 24 11.57 1.56 46.50
N PRO A 25 12.10 1.53 45.27
CA PRO A 25 13.28 2.32 44.93
C PRO A 25 12.98 3.79 45.24
N PRO A 26 14.02 4.60 45.57
CA PRO A 26 13.83 6.02 45.78
C PRO A 26 13.10 6.64 44.58
N ALA A 27 12.28 7.67 44.80
CA ALA A 27 11.47 8.31 43.76
C ALA A 27 12.30 8.80 42.55
N ASP A 28 13.60 8.95 42.74
CA ASP A 28 14.57 9.43 41.75
C ASP A 28 15.36 8.28 41.09
N ALA A 29 15.05 7.01 41.38
CA ALA A 29 15.69 5.89 40.71
C ALA A 29 15.25 5.84 39.24
N PRO A 30 16.18 5.63 38.29
CA PRO A 30 15.84 5.53 36.88
C PRO A 30 14.87 4.37 36.66
N ILE A 31 13.76 4.64 35.97
CA ILE A 31 12.79 3.62 35.58
C ILE A 31 13.48 2.68 34.58
N GLU A 32 13.48 1.39 34.88
CA GLU A 32 14.03 0.38 33.98
C GLU A 32 13.26 0.42 32.65
N ILE A 33 13.99 0.66 31.54
CA ILE A 33 13.39 0.79 30.22
C ILE A 33 12.75 -0.54 29.83
N SER A 34 11.46 -0.54 29.56
CA SER A 34 10.74 -1.74 29.13
C SER A 34 11.28 -2.27 27.79
N THR A 35 11.12 -3.58 27.53
CA THR A 35 11.47 -4.17 26.22
C THR A 35 10.78 -3.45 25.06
N ALA A 36 9.54 -3.01 25.25
CA ALA A 36 8.80 -2.26 24.23
C ALA A 36 9.44 -0.90 23.93
N ALA A 37 9.79 -0.14 24.98
CA ALA A 37 10.50 1.13 24.82
C ALA A 37 11.88 0.94 24.18
N HIS A 38 12.64 -0.08 24.61
CA HIS A 38 13.94 -0.40 24.02
C HIS A 38 13.84 -0.75 22.52
N GLN A 39 12.77 -1.42 22.09
CA GLN A 39 12.53 -1.70 20.67
C GLN A 39 12.29 -0.42 19.85
N LEU A 40 11.67 0.62 20.43
CA LEU A 40 11.53 1.92 19.76
C LEU A 40 12.88 2.61 19.63
N ASP A 41 13.69 2.62 20.71
CA ASP A 41 15.03 3.21 20.72
C ASP A 41 15.94 2.54 19.67
N LEU A 42 15.86 1.20 19.53
CA LEU A 42 16.62 0.46 18.53
C LEU A 42 16.21 0.81 17.09
N ARG A 43 14.93 1.13 16.82
CA ARG A 43 14.49 1.54 15.47
C ARG A 43 15.09 2.89 15.10
N LEU A 44 15.02 3.87 16.01
CA LEU A 44 15.61 5.19 15.79
C LEU A 44 17.13 5.12 15.63
N THR A 45 17.79 4.30 16.46
CA THR A 45 19.26 4.13 16.39
C THR A 45 19.69 3.47 15.09
N ARG A 46 19.02 2.40 14.64
CA ARG A 46 19.35 1.71 13.38
C ARG A 46 19.14 2.57 12.15
N ALA A 47 18.16 3.47 12.21
CA ALA A 47 17.85 4.40 11.14
C ALA A 47 18.88 5.55 11.03
N GLY A 48 19.78 5.69 12.01
CA GLY A 48 20.78 6.78 12.04
C GLY A 48 20.17 8.16 12.29
N GLY A 49 18.93 8.21 12.76
CA GLY A 49 18.09 9.41 12.83
C GLY A 49 16.72 9.19 12.17
N ALA A 50 15.87 10.22 12.21
CA ALA A 50 14.58 10.22 11.53
C ALA A 50 14.31 11.63 10.99
N ASP A 51 14.10 11.77 9.68
CA ASP A 51 13.55 13.01 9.10
C ASP A 51 12.05 13.09 9.35
N VAL A 52 11.37 11.94 9.33
CA VAL A 52 9.95 11.80 9.57
C VAL A 52 9.71 10.72 10.61
N VAL A 53 8.88 11.02 11.60
CA VAL A 53 8.40 10.04 12.58
C VAL A 53 6.92 9.76 12.32
N LEU A 54 6.57 8.49 12.13
CA LEU A 54 5.18 8.04 12.13
C LEU A 54 4.84 7.62 13.55
N LEU A 55 3.91 8.32 14.20
CA LEU A 55 3.58 8.15 15.62
C LEU A 55 2.14 7.68 15.77
N GLY A 56 1.88 6.67 16.59
CA GLY A 56 0.52 6.17 16.75
C GLY A 56 0.43 4.84 17.48
N ASN A 57 -0.68 4.12 17.27
CA ASN A 57 -0.85 2.77 17.79
C ASN A 57 -0.19 1.71 16.87
N SER A 58 -0.57 0.44 17.04
CA SER A 58 -0.10 -0.66 16.18
C SER A 58 -0.31 -0.43 14.68
N LYS A 59 -1.31 0.38 14.29
CA LYS A 59 -1.64 0.68 12.90
C LYS A 59 -0.49 1.35 12.15
N VAL A 60 0.37 2.11 12.82
CA VAL A 60 1.57 2.69 12.20
C VAL A 60 2.49 1.62 11.61
N GLY A 61 2.64 0.48 12.28
CA GLY A 61 3.53 -0.60 11.80
C GLY A 61 2.86 -1.57 10.82
N THR A 62 1.53 -1.68 10.86
CA THR A 62 0.77 -2.64 10.03
C THR A 62 0.21 -2.01 8.76
N ASP A 63 -0.25 -0.76 8.84
CA ASP A 63 -1.06 -0.14 7.78
C ASP A 63 -0.25 0.74 6.85
N LEU A 64 0.93 1.18 7.28
CA LEU A 64 1.78 2.12 6.55
C LEU A 64 3.03 1.43 6.03
N ASP A 65 3.45 1.83 4.84
CA ASP A 65 4.74 1.49 4.25
C ASP A 65 5.71 2.69 4.37
N PRO A 66 6.69 2.66 5.30
CA PRO A 66 7.62 3.77 5.50
C PRO A 66 8.46 4.09 4.27
N GLU A 67 8.80 3.11 3.43
CA GLU A 67 9.62 3.32 2.23
C GLU A 67 8.81 4.08 1.16
N ALA A 68 7.55 3.69 0.98
CA ALA A 68 6.65 4.42 0.10
C ALA A 68 6.42 5.87 0.57
N ILE A 69 6.30 6.11 1.88
CA ILE A 69 6.18 7.48 2.43
C ILE A 69 7.49 8.26 2.25
N ALA A 70 8.65 7.62 2.43
CA ALA A 70 9.96 8.26 2.26
C ALA A 70 10.15 8.82 0.85
N SER A 71 9.58 8.15 -0.16
CA SER A 71 9.65 8.59 -1.56
C SER A 71 9.08 10.00 -1.82
N LEU A 72 8.20 10.50 -0.94
CA LEU A 72 7.64 11.87 -1.04
C LEU A 72 8.68 12.98 -0.91
N PHE A 73 9.75 12.73 -0.18
CA PHE A 73 10.71 13.75 0.23
C PHE A 73 12.00 13.70 -0.60
N GLY A 74 12.09 12.76 -1.55
CA GLY A 74 13.33 12.44 -2.25
C GLY A 74 14.32 11.65 -1.38
N THR A 75 15.34 11.08 -2.03
CA THR A 75 16.41 10.33 -1.36
C THR A 75 17.55 11.27 -0.91
N PRO A 76 18.13 11.07 0.30
CA PRO A 76 17.78 10.10 1.34
C PRO A 76 16.94 10.72 2.47
N THR A 77 15.63 10.42 2.54
CA THR A 77 14.78 10.76 3.69
C THR A 77 14.49 9.53 4.53
N THR A 78 14.73 9.62 5.84
CA THR A 78 14.51 8.50 6.77
C THR A 78 13.16 8.62 7.48
N VAL A 79 12.27 7.64 7.26
CA VAL A 79 10.94 7.56 7.89
C VAL A 79 10.93 6.43 8.94
N VAL A 80 10.65 6.75 10.20
CA VAL A 80 10.70 5.76 11.31
C VAL A 80 9.31 5.56 11.95
N PRO A 81 8.77 4.32 11.93
CA PRO A 81 7.50 4.00 12.58
C PRO A 81 7.64 3.70 14.08
N LEU A 82 6.99 4.53 14.90
CA LEU A 82 6.91 4.45 16.36
C LEU A 82 5.47 4.16 16.83
N GLY A 83 5.00 2.96 16.51
CA GLY A 83 3.67 2.48 16.93
C GLY A 83 3.69 1.72 18.27
N VAL A 84 2.79 2.05 19.20
CA VAL A 84 2.60 1.32 20.47
C VAL A 84 1.22 0.65 20.53
N LYS A 85 1.18 -0.67 20.68
CA LYS A 85 -0.06 -1.48 20.55
C LYS A 85 -1.16 -1.04 21.52
N GLY A 86 -2.38 -0.81 21.01
CA GLY A 86 -3.57 -0.55 21.83
C GLY A 86 -3.55 0.76 22.63
N THR A 87 -2.77 1.76 22.19
CA THR A 87 -2.59 3.03 22.90
C THR A 87 -3.24 4.22 22.19
N GLY A 88 -3.32 5.35 22.89
CA GLY A 88 -3.80 6.64 22.38
C GLY A 88 -2.84 7.78 22.73
N MET A 89 -3.32 9.01 22.57
CA MET A 89 -2.50 10.23 22.62
C MET A 89 -1.55 10.37 23.82
N PRO A 90 -1.92 10.03 25.08
CA PRO A 90 -1.00 10.17 26.21
C PRO A 90 0.30 9.37 26.05
N VAL A 91 0.22 8.15 25.53
CA VAL A 91 1.40 7.31 25.30
C VAL A 91 2.22 7.87 24.14
N TRP A 92 1.56 8.35 23.09
CA TRP A 92 2.22 8.90 21.91
C TRP A 92 2.99 10.18 22.23
N TYR A 93 2.41 11.07 23.03
CA TYR A 93 3.10 12.24 23.58
C TYR A 93 4.37 11.83 24.34
N THR A 94 4.26 10.82 25.20
CA THR A 94 5.41 10.32 25.99
C THR A 94 6.50 9.73 25.11
N VAL A 95 6.15 8.94 24.09
CA VAL A 95 7.13 8.41 23.13
C VAL A 95 7.85 9.54 22.40
N LEU A 96 7.10 10.56 21.96
CA LEU A 96 7.68 11.72 21.27
C LEU A 96 8.65 12.50 22.18
N GLN A 97 8.27 12.72 23.43
CA GLN A 97 9.10 13.44 24.40
C GLN A 97 10.35 12.63 24.80
N ASP A 98 10.16 11.42 25.30
CA ASP A 98 11.22 10.67 25.99
C ASP A 98 12.10 9.85 25.05
N ARG A 99 11.55 9.41 23.90
CA ARG A 99 12.26 8.52 22.97
C ARG A 99 12.78 9.24 21.74
N VAL A 100 12.07 10.27 21.28
CA VAL A 100 12.50 11.06 20.12
C VAL A 100 13.31 12.26 20.59
N TYR A 101 12.70 13.23 21.27
CA TYR A 101 13.36 14.50 21.55
C TYR A 101 14.39 14.43 22.67
N ALA A 102 14.13 13.71 23.77
CA ALA A 102 15.10 13.55 24.85
C ALA A 102 16.34 12.74 24.42
N ALA A 103 16.22 11.88 23.40
CA ALA A 103 17.34 11.19 22.78
C ALA A 103 18.12 12.04 21.75
N GLY A 104 17.71 13.30 21.52
CA GLY A 104 18.38 14.24 20.63
C GLY A 104 18.01 14.14 19.15
N TYR A 105 17.00 13.34 18.81
CA TYR A 105 16.49 13.30 17.43
C TYR A 105 15.69 14.57 17.12
N ALA A 106 15.81 15.07 15.89
CA ALA A 106 15.14 16.29 15.43
C ALA A 106 14.43 16.07 14.08
N PRO A 107 13.35 15.27 14.05
CA PRO A 107 12.58 15.08 12.83
C PRO A 107 12.00 16.39 12.31
N LYS A 108 11.91 16.52 10.99
CA LYS A 108 11.29 17.67 10.30
C LYS A 108 9.76 17.56 10.30
N LEU A 109 9.23 16.34 10.36
CA LEU A 109 7.80 16.06 10.35
C LEU A 109 7.42 14.95 11.33
N ILE A 110 6.35 15.17 12.10
CA ILE A 110 5.66 14.15 12.87
C ILE A 110 4.31 13.88 12.21
N ILE A 111 4.08 12.63 11.80
CA ILE A 111 2.77 12.18 11.31
C ILE A 111 2.11 11.35 12.41
N VAL A 112 1.08 11.89 13.04
CA VAL A 112 0.30 11.19 14.05
C VAL A 112 -0.82 10.41 13.35
N TYR A 113 -0.81 9.08 13.42
CA TYR A 113 -1.71 8.20 12.65
C TYR A 113 -2.51 7.25 13.55
N GLY A 114 -3.83 7.25 13.39
CA GLY A 114 -4.76 6.41 14.14
C GLY A 114 -6.22 6.90 14.11
N PRO A 115 -7.14 6.24 14.85
CA PRO A 115 -8.51 6.72 15.00
C PRO A 115 -8.57 8.08 15.70
N LEU A 116 -9.47 8.96 15.30
CA LEU A 116 -9.71 10.25 15.94
C LEU A 116 -10.11 10.08 17.41
N ALA A 117 -10.89 9.05 17.73
CA ALA A 117 -11.22 8.73 19.11
C ALA A 117 -9.96 8.55 19.97
N MET A 118 -8.94 7.86 19.47
CA MET A 118 -7.66 7.66 20.17
C MET A 118 -6.76 8.90 20.14
N MET A 119 -6.81 9.69 19.06
CA MET A 119 -6.07 10.95 18.95
C MET A 119 -6.57 12.02 19.93
N SER A 120 -7.86 11.99 20.25
CA SER A 120 -8.52 12.93 21.14
C SER A 120 -8.62 12.44 22.58
N GLN A 121 -7.98 11.33 22.93
CA GLN A 121 -7.96 10.82 24.31
C GLN A 121 -7.19 11.75 25.24
N SER A 122 -7.86 12.20 26.30
CA SER A 122 -7.27 12.88 27.47
C SER A 122 -7.02 11.93 28.64
N ALA A 123 -7.63 10.74 28.63
CA ALA A 123 -7.55 9.75 29.71
C ALA A 123 -7.05 8.37 29.23
N LEU A 124 -6.69 7.51 30.19
CA LEU A 124 -6.28 6.11 29.96
C LEU A 124 -7.34 5.17 30.54
N PRO A 125 -8.41 4.84 29.80
CA PRO A 125 -9.52 4.05 30.33
C PRO A 125 -9.08 2.67 30.84
N THR A 126 -8.17 1.99 30.13
CA THR A 126 -7.83 0.59 30.45
C THR A 126 -6.55 0.47 31.29
N ALA A 127 -6.44 -0.61 32.06
CA ALA A 127 -5.23 -0.93 32.82
C ALA A 127 -4.03 -1.19 31.89
N THR A 128 -4.29 -1.82 30.73
CA THR A 128 -3.30 -2.05 29.68
C THR A 128 -2.71 -0.74 29.18
N GLN A 129 -3.53 0.28 28.91
CA GLN A 129 -3.04 1.59 28.47
C GLN A 129 -2.21 2.31 29.53
N ARG A 130 -2.59 2.20 30.81
CA ARG A 130 -1.79 2.74 31.93
C ARG A 130 -0.43 2.05 32.04
N ALA A 131 -0.39 0.72 31.96
CA ALA A 131 0.85 -0.03 31.95
C ALA A 131 1.73 0.31 30.73
N GLN A 132 1.13 0.50 29.55
CA GLN A 132 1.85 0.94 28.36
C GLN A 132 2.42 2.35 28.55
N LEU A 133 1.67 3.31 29.10
CA LEU A 133 2.21 4.64 29.42
C LEU A 133 3.39 4.54 30.39
N ALA A 134 3.22 3.84 31.51
CA ALA A 134 4.26 3.67 32.52
C ALA A 134 5.54 3.05 31.93
N SER A 135 5.39 2.13 30.97
CA SER A 135 6.51 1.48 30.28
C SER A 135 7.33 2.40 29.36
N GLN A 136 6.77 3.56 28.99
CA GLN A 136 7.39 4.54 28.10
C GLN A 136 8.01 5.72 28.85
N LEU A 137 7.50 6.06 30.04
CA LEU A 137 8.02 7.15 30.88
C LEU A 137 9.43 6.85 31.38
N THR A 138 10.33 7.80 31.22
CA THR A 138 11.68 7.81 31.82
C THR A 138 11.70 8.56 33.14
N LEU A 139 10.91 9.63 33.25
CA LEU A 139 10.74 10.48 34.41
C LEU A 139 9.26 10.90 34.55
N PRO A 140 8.82 11.35 35.73
CA PRO A 140 7.50 11.96 35.88
C PRO A 140 7.32 13.17 34.95
N ASP A 141 6.29 13.15 34.11
CA ASP A 141 5.99 14.25 33.19
C ASP A 141 4.83 15.13 33.72
N PRO A 142 5.02 16.46 33.85
CA PRO A 142 4.01 17.35 34.40
C PRO A 142 2.75 17.47 33.53
N VAL A 143 2.85 17.36 32.21
CA VAL A 143 1.69 17.43 31.29
C VAL A 143 0.83 16.20 31.46
N ILE A 144 1.44 15.02 31.47
CA ILE A 144 0.78 13.73 31.70
C ILE A 144 0.13 13.70 33.09
N ASN A 145 0.85 14.09 34.14
CA ASN A 145 0.31 14.12 35.50
C ASN A 145 -0.90 15.05 35.61
N GLN A 146 -0.81 16.26 35.04
CA GLN A 146 -1.90 17.22 35.09
C GLN A 146 -3.12 16.79 34.27
N LYS A 147 -2.92 16.36 33.02
CA LYS A 147 -4.01 16.15 32.06
C LYS A 147 -4.61 14.75 32.09
N VAL A 148 -3.80 13.73 32.35
CA VAL A 148 -4.22 12.31 32.26
C VAL A 148 -4.66 11.79 33.62
N PHE A 149 -3.94 12.13 34.66
CA PHE A 149 -4.20 11.64 36.01
C PHE A 149 -4.87 12.69 36.91
N GLY A 150 -4.81 13.98 36.56
CA GLY A 150 -5.35 15.08 37.36
C GLY A 150 -4.49 15.42 38.58
N GLU A 151 -4.77 16.55 39.22
CA GLU A 151 -3.99 17.04 40.38
C GLU A 151 -3.99 16.06 41.58
N ALA A 152 -5.00 15.21 41.70
CA ALA A 152 -5.14 14.24 42.79
C ALA A 152 -4.17 13.05 42.70
N PHE A 153 -3.53 12.83 41.56
CA PHE A 153 -2.61 11.70 41.31
C PHE A 153 -1.16 12.13 41.12
N ALA A 154 -0.82 13.37 41.49
CA ALA A 154 0.55 13.89 41.42
C ALA A 154 1.54 13.23 42.42
N ASP A 155 1.15 12.20 43.17
CA ASP A 155 2.06 11.43 44.05
C ASP A 155 2.64 10.22 43.28
N PRO A 156 3.94 10.26 42.90
CA PRO A 156 4.60 9.18 42.16
C PRO A 156 4.55 7.83 42.88
N ARG A 157 4.39 7.83 44.21
CA ARG A 157 4.32 6.61 45.03
C ARG A 157 3.02 5.86 44.84
N LEU A 158 1.90 6.58 44.67
CA LEU A 158 0.59 5.98 44.45
C LEU A 158 0.50 5.36 43.05
N GLN A 159 1.11 6.01 42.06
CA GLN A 159 1.20 5.53 40.69
C GLN A 159 2.06 4.26 40.59
N ALA A 160 3.25 4.27 41.20
CA ALA A 160 4.11 3.09 41.30
C ALA A 160 3.43 1.92 42.04
N ALA A 161 2.58 2.20 43.04
CA ALA A 161 1.79 1.19 43.73
C ALA A 161 0.68 0.59 42.85
N LEU A 162 0.04 1.39 42.00
CA LEU A 162 -0.99 0.94 41.05
C LEU A 162 -0.40 0.14 39.89
N ASP A 163 0.72 0.57 39.33
CA ASP A 163 1.40 -0.15 38.24
C ASP A 163 1.96 -1.50 38.73
N ARG A 164 2.50 -1.53 39.96
CA ARG A 164 2.87 -2.78 40.61
C ARG A 164 1.65 -3.66 40.85
N ARG A 165 0.48 -3.15 41.26
CA ARG A 165 -0.71 -4.00 41.45
C ARG A 165 -1.03 -4.87 40.23
N THR A 166 -0.89 -4.34 39.02
CA THR A 166 -1.07 -5.10 37.76
C THR A 166 0.01 -6.16 37.56
N THR A 167 1.28 -5.81 37.69
CA THR A 167 2.40 -6.77 37.60
C THR A 167 2.24 -7.88 38.64
N TRP A 168 1.85 -7.52 39.86
CA TRP A 168 1.60 -8.44 40.96
C TRP A 168 0.39 -9.33 40.72
N HIS A 169 -0.70 -8.80 40.19
CA HIS A 169 -1.86 -9.61 39.83
C HIS A 169 -1.47 -10.65 38.77
N THR A 170 -0.69 -10.26 37.76
CA THR A 170 -0.21 -11.18 36.72
C THR A 170 0.75 -12.21 37.30
N SER A 171 1.76 -11.80 38.08
CA SER A 171 2.71 -12.73 38.71
C SER A 171 2.04 -13.65 39.74
N LEU A 172 1.02 -13.18 40.46
CA LEU A 172 0.23 -13.97 41.38
C LEU A 172 -0.63 -14.99 40.63
N MET A 173 -1.30 -14.57 39.55
CA MET A 173 -2.13 -15.45 38.73
C MET A 173 -1.29 -16.48 37.96
N GLU A 174 -0.13 -16.10 37.45
CA GLU A 174 0.86 -17.01 36.86
C GLU A 174 1.45 -17.95 37.91
N GLY A 175 1.72 -17.47 39.12
CA GLY A 175 2.15 -18.30 40.24
C GLY A 175 1.09 -19.34 40.63
N ILE A 176 -0.17 -18.93 40.75
CA ILE A 176 -1.31 -19.81 41.05
C ILE A 176 -1.54 -20.80 39.90
N ARG A 177 -1.49 -20.35 38.64
CA ARG A 177 -1.64 -21.19 37.46
C ARG A 177 -0.49 -22.19 37.36
N GLY A 178 0.74 -21.75 37.56
CA GLY A 178 1.93 -22.60 37.63
C GLY A 178 1.85 -23.60 38.76
N LEU A 179 1.32 -23.22 39.94
CA LEU A 179 1.08 -24.16 41.03
C LEU A 179 0.00 -25.18 40.68
N ALA A 180 -1.12 -24.76 40.06
CA ALA A 180 -2.20 -25.66 39.67
C ALA A 180 -1.75 -26.65 38.57
N VAL A 181 -1.12 -26.15 37.50
CA VAL A 181 -0.57 -26.97 36.42
C VAL A 181 0.56 -27.85 36.93
N GLY A 182 1.42 -27.32 37.81
CA GLY A 182 2.50 -28.06 38.44
C GLY A 182 2.02 -29.20 39.34
N ALA A 183 0.89 -28.99 40.03
CA ALA A 183 0.27 -30.01 40.87
C ALA A 183 -0.45 -31.10 40.05
N LEU A 184 -1.07 -30.71 38.94
CA LEU A 184 -1.92 -31.61 38.15
C LEU A 184 -1.17 -32.35 37.04
N LEU A 185 -0.17 -31.71 36.42
CA LEU A 185 0.39 -32.14 35.14
C LEU A 185 1.92 -32.25 35.13
N ALA A 186 2.63 -31.55 36.01
CA ALA A 186 4.10 -31.59 35.99
C ALA A 186 4.66 -32.80 36.73
N GLN A 187 5.67 -33.45 36.14
CA GLN A 187 6.37 -34.57 36.76
C GLN A 187 7.11 -34.13 38.05
N PRO A 188 7.24 -35.01 39.06
CA PRO A 188 7.99 -34.73 40.29
C PRO A 188 9.43 -34.27 39.98
N GLY A 189 9.92 -33.25 40.70
CA GLY A 189 11.26 -32.72 40.49
C GLY A 189 11.72 -31.79 41.62
N ALA A 190 13.02 -31.50 41.66
CA ALA A 190 13.65 -30.66 42.69
C ALA A 190 13.25 -29.18 42.62
N GLU A 191 12.71 -28.73 41.48
CA GLU A 191 12.27 -27.36 41.30
C GLU A 191 10.92 -27.06 41.98
N PRO A 192 10.67 -25.80 42.39
CA PRO A 192 9.39 -25.37 42.91
C PRO A 192 8.24 -25.72 41.96
N LEU A 193 7.12 -26.15 42.54
CA LEU A 193 5.97 -26.68 41.81
C LEU A 193 5.44 -25.68 40.76
N ALA A 194 5.50 -24.37 41.06
CA ALA A 194 5.12 -23.29 40.14
C ALA A 194 6.00 -23.22 38.88
N VAL A 195 7.32 -23.37 39.05
CA VAL A 195 8.30 -23.32 37.95
C VAL A 195 8.08 -24.49 37.00
N ARG A 196 7.86 -25.69 37.56
CA ARG A 196 7.54 -26.90 36.78
C ARG A 196 6.24 -26.77 36.01
N GLY A 197 5.20 -26.21 36.63
CA GLY A 197 3.93 -25.96 35.94
C GLY A 197 4.06 -24.94 34.80
N ASN A 198 4.84 -23.88 34.99
CA ASN A 198 5.10 -22.89 33.94
C ASN A 198 5.91 -23.49 32.78
N ALA A 199 6.94 -24.28 33.06
CA ALA A 199 7.72 -24.99 32.05
C ALA A 199 6.88 -25.99 31.24
N HIS A 200 5.89 -26.64 31.89
CA HIS A 200 4.97 -27.54 31.22
C HIS A 200 3.91 -26.82 30.37
N ALA A 201 3.46 -25.64 30.80
CA ALA A 201 2.46 -24.84 30.08
C ALA A 201 3.05 -24.06 28.88
N ALA A 202 4.34 -23.71 28.94
CA ALA A 202 4.97 -22.83 27.95
C ALA A 202 4.93 -23.37 26.51
N PRO A 203 5.20 -24.67 26.21
CA PRO A 203 5.10 -25.19 24.86
C PRO A 203 3.65 -25.18 24.32
N ALA A 204 2.67 -25.54 25.16
CA ALA A 204 1.26 -25.56 24.75
C ALA A 204 0.72 -24.14 24.47
N LEU A 205 1.17 -23.14 25.24
CA LEU A 205 0.91 -21.74 24.95
C LEU A 205 1.62 -21.30 23.65
N ALA A 206 2.87 -21.71 23.43
CA ALA A 206 3.59 -21.39 22.20
C ALA A 206 2.89 -21.96 20.95
N THR A 207 2.40 -23.21 20.98
CA THR A 207 1.66 -23.83 19.86
C THR A 207 0.30 -23.16 19.59
N LEU A 208 -0.34 -22.58 20.62
CA LEU A 208 -1.55 -21.78 20.47
C LEU A 208 -1.29 -20.39 19.85
N PHE A 209 -0.05 -19.91 19.90
CA PHE A 209 0.34 -18.58 19.41
C PHE A 209 1.28 -18.59 18.19
N GLU A 210 1.63 -19.75 17.65
CA GLU A 210 2.31 -19.87 16.35
C GLU A 210 1.47 -19.27 15.20
N GLU A 211 2.13 -18.56 14.29
CA GLU A 211 1.56 -17.70 13.24
C GLU A 211 0.48 -18.36 12.37
N GLU A 212 0.56 -19.67 12.15
CA GLU A 212 -0.40 -20.41 11.33
C GLU A 212 -1.72 -20.69 12.08
N ASN A 213 -1.67 -20.88 13.40
CA ASN A 213 -2.85 -21.08 14.25
C ASN A 213 -3.49 -19.76 14.71
N GLN A 214 -2.78 -18.63 14.64
CA GLN A 214 -3.37 -17.30 14.92
C GLN A 214 -4.55 -16.98 14.01
N LYS A 215 -4.59 -17.51 12.77
CA LYS A 215 -5.72 -17.28 11.86
C LYS A 215 -6.99 -18.06 12.25
N ALA A 216 -6.86 -19.21 12.90
CA ALA A 216 -8.00 -20.05 13.30
C ALA A 216 -8.39 -19.87 14.78
N GLY A 217 -7.42 -19.67 15.67
CA GLY A 217 -7.61 -19.63 17.13
C GLY A 217 -8.05 -18.29 17.70
N VAL A 218 -7.81 -17.17 17.01
CA VAL A 218 -8.18 -15.82 17.50
C VAL A 218 -9.69 -15.65 17.62
N ARG A 219 -10.51 -16.41 16.89
CA ARG A 219 -11.98 -16.33 16.98
C ARG A 219 -12.58 -16.81 18.31
N HIS A 220 -11.83 -17.54 19.15
CA HIS A 220 -12.41 -18.15 20.36
C HIS A 220 -11.76 -17.74 21.70
N VAL A 221 -10.62 -17.06 21.69
CA VAL A 221 -9.91 -16.67 22.94
C VAL A 221 -9.85 -15.14 23.14
N GLY A 222 -10.37 -14.35 22.19
CA GLY A 222 -10.32 -12.89 22.20
C GLY A 222 -11.43 -12.06 22.89
N PRO A 223 -12.40 -12.56 23.68
CA PRO A 223 -13.52 -11.71 24.11
C PRO A 223 -13.16 -10.67 25.19
N VAL A 224 -12.06 -10.85 25.95
CA VAL A 224 -11.74 -9.94 27.08
C VAL A 224 -11.10 -8.62 26.62
N VAL A 225 -10.29 -8.63 25.56
CA VAL A 225 -9.62 -7.42 25.06
C VAL A 225 -10.58 -6.55 24.23
N GLU A 226 -11.50 -7.16 23.49
CA GLU A 226 -12.45 -6.42 22.65
C GLU A 226 -13.56 -5.73 23.47
N ALA A 227 -13.94 -6.30 24.62
CA ALA A 227 -14.94 -5.71 25.52
C ALA A 227 -14.45 -4.42 26.20
N GLU A 228 -13.14 -4.27 26.44
CA GLU A 228 -12.57 -3.10 27.13
C GLU A 228 -12.30 -1.89 26.21
N ILE A 229 -12.26 -2.09 24.88
CA ILE A 229 -12.01 -1.00 23.91
C ILE A 229 -13.31 -0.20 23.63
N GLY A 230 -14.48 -0.77 23.93
CA GLY A 230 -15.79 -0.24 23.54
C GLY A 230 -16.27 1.03 24.25
N GLU A 231 -15.64 1.47 25.34
CA GLU A 231 -16.10 2.64 26.12
C GLU A 231 -15.02 3.72 26.32
N GLY A 232 -14.02 3.76 25.44
CA GLY A 232 -12.98 4.80 25.44
C GLY A 232 -13.46 6.17 24.92
N ALA A 233 -14.67 6.60 25.30
CA ALA A 233 -15.24 7.87 24.90
C ALA A 233 -14.28 9.00 25.28
N SER A 234 -13.86 9.80 24.29
CA SER A 234 -13.37 11.15 24.53
C SER A 234 -14.35 11.83 25.50
N ASP A 235 -13.83 12.58 26.48
CA ASP A 235 -14.66 13.39 27.38
C ASP A 235 -15.47 14.47 26.64
N GLY A 236 -15.31 14.55 25.30
CA GLY A 236 -15.97 15.50 24.42
C GLY A 236 -15.32 16.88 24.45
N ASN A 237 -14.31 17.09 25.30
CA ASN A 237 -13.70 18.38 25.53
C ASN A 237 -12.35 18.50 24.83
N VAL A 238 -12.36 19.11 23.65
CA VAL A 238 -11.13 19.32 22.86
C VAL A 238 -10.04 20.09 23.63
N ALA A 239 -10.40 20.89 24.64
CA ALA A 239 -9.45 21.67 25.43
C ALA A 239 -8.59 20.83 26.40
N THR A 240 -9.07 19.66 26.84
CA THR A 240 -8.34 18.77 27.77
C THR A 240 -7.43 17.78 27.03
N THR A 241 -7.54 17.69 25.70
CA THR A 241 -6.70 16.82 24.88
C THR A 241 -5.21 17.19 24.98
N LEU A 242 -4.36 16.23 24.64
CA LEU A 242 -2.90 16.42 24.52
C LEU A 242 -2.46 16.91 23.12
N ILE A 243 -3.40 17.13 22.18
CA ILE A 243 -3.08 17.64 20.84
C ILE A 243 -2.26 18.95 20.91
N PRO A 244 -2.61 19.97 21.71
CA PRO A 244 -1.81 21.20 21.79
C PRO A 244 -0.41 20.97 22.34
N ASP A 245 -0.22 19.98 23.21
CA ASP A 245 1.08 19.72 23.85
C ASP A 245 2.00 18.94 22.92
N VAL A 246 1.48 17.97 22.17
CA VAL A 246 2.22 17.30 21.08
C VAL A 246 2.69 18.32 20.04
N VAL A 247 1.79 19.20 19.59
CA VAL A 247 2.11 20.20 18.57
C VAL A 247 3.13 21.22 19.11
N ARG A 248 2.98 21.68 20.35
CA ARG A 248 3.94 22.60 20.97
C ARG A 248 5.31 21.96 21.15
N LEU A 249 5.36 20.71 21.64
CA LEU A 249 6.59 19.96 21.79
C LEU A 249 7.31 19.84 20.44
N ALA A 250 6.61 19.38 19.40
CA ALA A 250 7.18 19.24 18.07
C ALA A 250 7.67 20.57 17.47
N HIS A 251 6.86 21.63 17.55
CA HIS A 251 7.25 22.96 17.06
C HIS A 251 8.45 23.53 17.81
N SER A 252 8.58 23.28 19.13
CA SER A 252 9.74 23.72 19.90
C SER A 252 11.06 23.07 19.44
N HIS A 253 10.96 21.95 18.73
CA HIS A 253 12.07 21.24 18.08
C HIS A 253 12.11 21.45 16.54
N GLY A 254 11.34 22.40 16.01
CA GLY A 254 11.34 22.76 14.59
C GLY A 254 10.59 21.78 13.67
N ALA A 255 9.87 20.80 14.22
CA ALA A 255 9.13 19.80 13.44
C ALA A 255 7.72 20.29 13.10
N GLN A 256 7.26 20.08 11.87
CA GLN A 256 5.84 20.19 11.51
C GLN A 256 5.05 19.01 12.08
N VAL A 257 3.75 19.18 12.30
CA VAL A 257 2.86 18.10 12.78
C VAL A 257 1.65 17.95 11.88
N LEU A 258 1.39 16.70 11.48
CA LEU A 258 0.22 16.32 10.70
C LEU A 258 -0.53 15.19 11.41
N PHE A 259 -1.83 15.36 11.60
CA PHE A 259 -2.70 14.32 12.13
C PHE A 259 -3.43 13.63 10.97
N VAL A 260 -3.39 12.30 10.94
CA VAL A 260 -3.99 11.47 9.89
C VAL A 260 -4.97 10.48 10.51
N ARG A 261 -6.27 10.75 10.35
CA ARG A 261 -7.33 9.84 10.81
C ARG A 261 -7.33 8.59 9.94
N SER A 262 -7.04 7.45 10.54
CA SER A 262 -6.86 6.18 9.84
C SER A 262 -8.19 5.52 9.46
N PRO A 263 -8.24 4.75 8.36
CA PRO A 263 -9.40 3.93 8.02
C PRO A 263 -9.59 2.74 8.98
N LEU A 264 -10.86 2.34 9.13
CA LEU A 264 -11.30 1.15 9.85
C LEU A 264 -12.34 0.40 9.01
N GLY A 265 -12.30 -0.93 9.08
CA GLY A 265 -13.31 -1.77 8.44
C GLY A 265 -14.68 -1.57 9.09
N GLU A 266 -15.74 -1.75 8.31
CA GLU A 266 -17.14 -1.49 8.72
C GLU A 266 -17.47 -2.08 10.10
N ALA A 267 -17.10 -3.34 10.33
CA ALA A 267 -17.36 -4.06 11.57
C ALA A 267 -16.69 -3.47 12.83
N LYS A 268 -15.69 -2.59 12.66
CA LYS A 268 -14.90 -1.99 13.73
C LYS A 268 -14.97 -0.46 13.73
N ARG A 269 -15.81 0.16 12.91
CA ARG A 269 -15.97 1.63 12.86
C ARG A 269 -16.36 2.26 14.19
N SER A 270 -17.06 1.53 15.05
CA SER A 270 -17.42 2.00 16.39
C SER A 270 -16.21 2.34 17.28
N ILE A 271 -15.03 1.78 17.01
CA ILE A 271 -13.78 2.14 17.70
C ILE A 271 -13.42 3.62 17.50
N ASP A 272 -13.86 4.20 16.38
CA ASP A 272 -13.63 5.60 16.03
C ASP A 272 -14.90 6.46 16.12
N ALA A 273 -15.93 5.96 16.80
CA ALA A 273 -17.14 6.72 17.06
C ALA A 273 -16.81 7.89 18.01
N VAL A 274 -17.03 9.11 17.51
CA VAL A 274 -16.90 10.34 18.29
C VAL A 274 -18.20 11.14 18.18
N PRO A 275 -18.53 12.00 19.16
CA PRO A 275 -19.63 12.96 19.01
C PRO A 275 -19.47 13.78 17.72
N ALA A 276 -20.59 14.08 17.05
CA ALA A 276 -20.57 14.77 15.75
C ALA A 276 -19.90 16.15 15.82
N GLU A 277 -19.93 16.80 16.98
CA GLU A 277 -19.33 18.10 17.22
C GLU A 277 -17.82 18.03 17.52
N LEU A 278 -17.30 16.86 17.92
CA LEU A 278 -15.91 16.73 18.37
C LEU A 278 -14.93 16.96 17.21
N GLU A 279 -15.20 16.35 16.07
CA GLU A 279 -14.30 16.46 14.92
C GLU A 279 -14.15 17.89 14.40
N PRO A 280 -15.22 18.66 14.11
CA PRO A 280 -15.08 20.07 13.76
C PRO A 280 -14.28 20.88 14.80
N GLN A 281 -14.44 20.58 16.09
CA GLN A 281 -13.68 21.22 17.15
C GLN A 281 -12.20 20.84 17.14
N VAL A 282 -11.86 19.57 16.89
CA VAL A 282 -10.48 19.10 16.74
C VAL A 282 -9.83 19.72 15.51
N VAL A 283 -10.51 19.73 14.36
CA VAL A 283 -10.02 20.37 13.12
C VAL A 283 -9.75 21.86 13.35
N ALA A 284 -10.67 22.56 14.00
CA ALA A 284 -10.48 23.96 14.37
C ALA A 284 -9.32 24.16 15.35
N LEU A 285 -9.15 23.25 16.33
CA LEU A 285 -8.01 23.29 17.24
C LEU A 285 -6.69 23.11 16.47
N LEU A 286 -6.59 22.10 15.59
CA LEU A 286 -5.39 21.81 14.79
C LEU A 286 -4.98 23.02 13.94
N GLY A 287 -5.94 23.64 13.25
CA GLY A 287 -5.70 24.88 12.51
C GLY A 287 -5.17 26.02 13.40
N ARG A 288 -5.72 26.20 14.61
CA ARG A 288 -5.24 27.23 15.56
C ARG A 288 -3.84 26.96 16.09
N VAL A 289 -3.48 25.69 16.33
CA VAL A 289 -2.14 25.34 16.84
C VAL A 289 -1.11 25.17 15.73
N GLY A 290 -1.50 25.37 14.47
CA GLY A 290 -0.59 25.31 13.32
C GLY A 290 -0.26 23.90 12.84
N ALA A 291 -1.11 22.91 13.13
CA ALA A 291 -0.96 21.53 12.67
C ALA A 291 -1.87 21.23 11.48
N GLY A 292 -1.45 20.31 10.63
CA GLY A 292 -2.27 19.78 9.53
C GLY A 292 -3.24 18.70 10.00
N TYR A 293 -4.27 18.44 9.20
CA TYR A 293 -5.20 17.32 9.38
C TYR A 293 -5.53 16.68 8.04
N LEU A 294 -5.50 15.35 8.01
CA LEU A 294 -5.99 14.52 6.92
C LEU A 294 -7.01 13.53 7.48
N ASP A 295 -8.21 13.53 6.90
CA ASP A 295 -9.21 12.51 7.17
C ASP A 295 -9.20 11.45 6.07
N LEU A 296 -8.72 10.26 6.41
CA LEU A 296 -8.68 9.09 5.55
C LEU A 296 -9.53 7.95 6.12
N ARG A 297 -10.49 8.23 7.01
CA ARG A 297 -11.35 7.18 7.60
C ARG A 297 -12.13 6.40 6.53
N ASP A 298 -12.50 7.10 5.46
CA ASP A 298 -13.25 6.60 4.31
C ASP A 298 -12.34 6.25 3.12
N ALA A 299 -11.09 5.85 3.37
CA ALA A 299 -10.21 5.36 2.30
C ALA A 299 -10.88 4.20 1.53
N ASP A 300 -10.54 4.08 0.23
CA ASP A 300 -11.19 3.12 -0.69
C ASP A 300 -10.74 1.68 -0.45
N LEU A 301 -11.20 1.11 0.64
CA LEU A 301 -10.71 -0.16 1.17
C LEU A 301 -11.89 -1.11 1.38
N SER A 302 -11.92 -2.16 0.57
CA SER A 302 -12.86 -3.27 0.71
C SER A 302 -12.67 -3.98 2.06
N ALA A 303 -13.66 -4.77 2.49
CA ALA A 303 -13.60 -5.49 3.77
C ALA A 303 -12.35 -6.38 3.90
N SER A 304 -11.84 -6.90 2.79
CA SER A 304 -10.64 -7.73 2.73
C SER A 304 -9.31 -6.98 2.71
N ALA A 305 -9.34 -5.67 2.50
CA ALA A 305 -8.18 -4.82 2.74
C ALA A 305 -7.78 -4.84 4.23
N TYR A 306 -8.64 -5.33 5.12
CA TYR A 306 -8.39 -5.46 6.55
C TYR A 306 -8.04 -6.89 6.93
N GLY A 307 -7.06 -7.06 7.82
CA GLY A 307 -6.73 -8.35 8.41
C GLY A 307 -7.71 -8.77 9.51
N ASP A 308 -8.16 -7.80 10.31
CA ASP A 308 -9.05 -8.00 11.48
C ASP A 308 -10.12 -6.90 11.64
N GLY A 309 -10.30 -6.06 10.61
CA GLY A 309 -11.16 -4.87 10.62
C GLY A 309 -10.53 -3.64 11.26
N VAL A 310 -9.46 -3.77 12.05
CA VAL A 310 -8.72 -2.66 12.66
C VAL A 310 -7.43 -2.38 11.90
N HIS A 311 -6.66 -3.42 11.58
CA HIS A 311 -5.38 -3.35 10.87
C HIS A 311 -5.57 -3.72 9.40
N LEU A 312 -4.81 -3.08 8.53
CA LEU A 312 -4.77 -3.45 7.11
C LEU A 312 -4.03 -4.77 6.91
N SER A 313 -4.50 -5.56 5.95
CA SER A 313 -3.73 -6.67 5.39
C SER A 313 -2.56 -6.13 4.57
N LYS A 314 -1.61 -7.00 4.17
CA LYS A 314 -0.51 -6.58 3.27
C LYS A 314 -1.04 -5.95 1.98
N ALA A 315 -2.11 -6.50 1.41
CA ALA A 315 -2.78 -5.97 0.22
C ALA A 315 -3.50 -4.64 0.49
N GLY A 316 -4.13 -4.50 1.67
CA GLY A 316 -4.70 -3.23 2.10
C GLY A 316 -3.65 -2.14 2.24
N ARG A 317 -2.53 -2.43 2.90
CA ARG A 317 -1.40 -1.50 3.06
C ARG A 317 -0.84 -1.04 1.73
N SER A 318 -0.62 -1.95 0.78
CA SER A 318 -0.09 -1.60 -0.55
C SER A 318 -1.05 -0.74 -1.37
N ARG A 319 -2.34 -0.76 -1.06
CA ARG A 319 -3.35 0.12 -1.67
C ARG A 319 -3.51 1.44 -0.94
N PHE A 320 -3.50 1.40 0.38
CA PHE A 320 -3.73 2.57 1.23
C PHE A 320 -2.54 3.52 1.23
N THR A 321 -1.31 3.01 1.28
CA THR A 321 -0.13 3.88 1.40
C THR A 321 0.03 4.84 0.22
N PRO A 322 -0.18 4.44 -1.05
CA PRO A 322 -0.22 5.38 -2.17
C PRO A 322 -1.30 6.47 -2.04
N GLU A 323 -2.51 6.13 -1.57
CA GLU A 323 -3.56 7.13 -1.32
C GLU A 323 -3.13 8.13 -0.23
N LEU A 324 -2.53 7.64 0.85
CA LEU A 324 -1.95 8.49 1.88
C LEU A 324 -0.85 9.39 1.30
N VAL A 325 0.05 8.85 0.49
CA VAL A 325 1.15 9.59 -0.13
C VAL A 325 0.64 10.77 -0.97
N GLU A 326 -0.37 10.54 -1.81
CA GLU A 326 -0.99 11.64 -2.58
C GLU A 326 -1.70 12.64 -1.67
N ALA A 327 -2.38 12.19 -0.61
CA ALA A 327 -3.00 13.09 0.37
C ALA A 327 -1.95 13.94 1.13
N LEU A 328 -0.80 13.36 1.48
CA LEU A 328 0.33 14.07 2.10
C LEU A 328 0.88 15.15 1.17
N ARG A 329 1.08 14.81 -0.12
CA ARG A 329 1.51 15.78 -1.14
C ARG A 329 0.51 16.94 -1.28
N ALA A 330 -0.78 16.64 -1.31
CA ALA A 330 -1.84 17.63 -1.45
C ALA A 330 -1.90 18.63 -0.28
N VAL A 331 -1.54 18.21 0.94
CA VAL A 331 -1.44 19.11 2.10
C VAL A 331 -0.07 19.78 2.23
N GLY A 332 0.79 19.67 1.22
CA GLY A 332 2.07 20.36 1.17
C GLY A 332 3.14 19.77 2.08
N VAL A 333 3.08 18.48 2.39
CA VAL A 333 4.18 17.77 3.05
C VAL A 333 5.45 17.90 2.21
N GLY A 334 6.57 18.27 2.86
CA GLY A 334 7.83 18.63 2.18
C GLY A 334 7.95 20.13 1.85
N GLY A 335 6.85 20.87 1.91
CA GLY A 335 6.83 22.33 1.79
C GLY A 335 7.15 23.06 3.10
N PRO A 336 7.34 24.40 3.05
CA PRO A 336 7.65 25.20 4.22
C PRO A 336 6.50 25.27 5.25
N ARG A 337 5.26 25.00 4.81
CA ARG A 337 4.06 24.96 5.65
C ARG A 337 3.08 23.93 5.12
N LEU A 338 2.43 23.21 6.05
CA LEU A 338 1.28 22.38 5.74
C LEU A 338 0.07 23.26 5.39
N ALA A 339 -0.76 22.78 4.46
CA ALA A 339 -2.05 23.37 4.19
C ALA A 339 -2.92 23.36 5.46
N PRO A 340 -3.80 24.35 5.65
CA PRO A 340 -4.73 24.35 6.76
C PRO A 340 -5.55 23.06 6.79
N ALA A 341 -5.82 22.57 8.00
CA ALA A 341 -6.73 21.46 8.22
C ALA A 341 -8.08 21.73 7.55
N ALA A 342 -8.41 20.97 6.51
CA ALA A 342 -9.70 21.00 5.85
C ALA A 342 -10.36 19.62 5.99
N PRO A 343 -11.62 19.52 6.44
CA PRO A 343 -12.32 18.26 6.42
C PRO A 343 -12.44 17.80 4.97
N ARG A 344 -12.05 16.56 4.69
CA ARG A 344 -12.35 15.94 3.40
C ARG A 344 -13.88 15.86 3.30
N PRO A 345 -14.50 16.23 2.17
CA PRO A 345 -15.92 15.97 2.00
C PRO A 345 -16.19 14.49 2.28
N PRO A 346 -17.20 14.16 3.10
CA PRO A 346 -17.47 12.77 3.46
C PRO A 346 -17.68 11.97 2.19
N ARG A 347 -17.09 10.77 2.13
CA ARG A 347 -17.43 9.87 1.03
C ARG A 347 -18.89 9.49 1.18
N LEU A 348 -19.59 9.51 0.06
CA LEU A 348 -20.94 8.98 0.02
C LEU A 348 -20.84 7.46 0.09
N HIS A 349 -21.41 6.87 1.14
CA HIS A 349 -21.53 5.42 1.22
C HIS A 349 -22.56 4.94 0.20
N VAL A 350 -22.19 3.88 -0.51
CA VAL A 350 -22.97 3.28 -1.57
C VAL A 350 -23.22 1.83 -1.21
N THR A 351 -24.49 1.42 -1.21
CA THR A 351 -24.85 0.01 -1.14
C THR A 351 -25.35 -0.46 -2.49
N GLY A 352 -24.93 -1.64 -2.90
CA GLY A 352 -25.26 -2.22 -4.19
C GLY A 352 -26.31 -3.32 -4.11
N ALA A 353 -27.15 -3.41 -5.12
CA ALA A 353 -27.98 -4.58 -5.36
C ALA A 353 -28.11 -4.85 -6.87
N ARG A 354 -28.09 -6.12 -7.26
CA ARG A 354 -28.40 -6.53 -8.64
C ARG A 354 -29.81 -7.11 -8.71
N THR A 355 -30.59 -6.67 -9.69
CA THR A 355 -31.94 -7.17 -9.98
C THR A 355 -32.08 -7.57 -11.45
N GLY A 356 -33.14 -8.29 -11.79
CA GLY A 356 -33.38 -8.82 -13.13
C GLY A 356 -32.93 -10.28 -13.29
N THR A 357 -33.05 -10.80 -14.51
CA THR A 357 -32.73 -12.20 -14.82
C THR A 357 -31.47 -12.22 -15.67
N PRO A 358 -30.32 -12.64 -15.12
CA PRO A 358 -29.10 -12.75 -15.91
C PRO A 358 -29.23 -13.83 -17.00
N PRO A 359 -28.37 -13.79 -18.04
CA PRO A 359 -28.34 -14.84 -19.05
C PRO A 359 -27.91 -16.17 -18.42
N THR A 360 -28.52 -17.25 -18.90
CA THR A 360 -28.11 -18.62 -18.52
C THR A 360 -26.76 -18.93 -19.15
N LEU A 361 -25.81 -19.39 -18.33
CA LEU A 361 -24.52 -19.86 -18.82
C LEU A 361 -24.65 -21.26 -19.45
N PRO A 362 -23.80 -21.61 -20.43
CA PRO A 362 -23.84 -22.95 -21.03
C PRO A 362 -23.58 -24.03 -19.98
N ALA A 363 -24.19 -25.20 -20.17
CA ALA A 363 -23.84 -26.38 -19.40
C ALA A 363 -22.36 -26.73 -19.64
N ILE A 364 -21.69 -27.17 -18.58
CA ILE A 364 -20.30 -27.62 -18.64
C ILE A 364 -20.23 -29.13 -18.53
N GLU A 365 -19.31 -29.72 -19.28
CA GLU A 365 -18.88 -31.11 -19.10
C GLU A 365 -17.49 -31.09 -18.43
N PRO A 366 -17.40 -31.40 -17.13
CA PRO A 366 -16.12 -31.42 -16.44
C PRO A 366 -15.18 -32.48 -17.01
N HIS A 367 -14.00 -32.07 -17.43
CA HIS A 367 -12.92 -32.98 -17.79
C HIS A 367 -11.88 -33.01 -16.68
N ARG A 368 -11.53 -34.22 -16.23
CA ARG A 368 -10.48 -34.41 -15.24
C ARG A 368 -9.12 -34.04 -15.84
N GLY A 369 -8.41 -33.12 -15.18
CA GLY A 369 -7.05 -32.74 -15.51
C GLY A 369 -6.01 -33.77 -15.06
N THR A 370 -4.73 -33.42 -15.19
CA THR A 370 -3.61 -34.31 -14.83
C THR A 370 -3.41 -34.46 -13.32
N GLN A 371 -3.93 -33.53 -12.51
CA GLN A 371 -3.87 -33.60 -11.05
C GLN A 371 -5.19 -34.16 -10.49
N PRO A 372 -5.16 -34.91 -9.37
CA PRO A 372 -6.32 -35.67 -8.89
C PRO A 372 -7.58 -34.81 -8.68
N CYS A 373 -7.40 -33.62 -8.10
CA CYS A 373 -8.50 -32.71 -7.74
C CYS A 373 -8.80 -31.64 -8.79
N ASN A 374 -8.14 -31.66 -9.95
CA ASN A 374 -8.24 -30.59 -10.94
C ASN A 374 -9.22 -30.98 -12.04
N TYR A 375 -10.27 -30.21 -12.22
CA TYR A 375 -11.25 -30.35 -13.30
C TYR A 375 -11.26 -29.10 -14.15
N THR A 376 -11.48 -29.27 -15.44
CA THR A 376 -11.51 -28.19 -16.43
C THR A 376 -12.74 -28.31 -17.31
N ALA A 377 -13.38 -27.19 -17.60
CA ALA A 377 -14.44 -27.11 -18.60
C ALA A 377 -14.18 -25.92 -19.53
N LYS A 378 -14.33 -26.13 -20.84
CA LYS A 378 -14.13 -25.08 -21.85
C LYS A 378 -15.42 -24.30 -22.09
N LEU A 379 -15.30 -22.98 -22.22
CA LEU A 379 -16.37 -22.03 -22.54
C LEU A 379 -16.07 -21.31 -23.84
N VAL A 380 -16.87 -21.58 -24.87
CA VAL A 380 -16.69 -21.02 -26.22
C VAL A 380 -17.38 -19.66 -26.30
N ASN A 381 -16.66 -18.61 -26.73
CA ASN A 381 -17.14 -17.23 -26.83
C ASN A 381 -17.32 -16.49 -25.48
N TRP A 382 -16.61 -16.94 -24.44
CA TRP A 382 -16.63 -16.33 -23.10
C TRP A 382 -15.28 -15.79 -22.67
N GLU A 383 -14.31 -15.75 -23.58
CA GLU A 383 -12.90 -15.43 -23.31
C GLU A 383 -12.73 -14.01 -22.74
N GLY A 384 -13.60 -13.08 -23.15
CA GLY A 384 -13.63 -11.71 -22.63
C GLY A 384 -13.99 -11.59 -21.14
N LEU A 385 -14.54 -12.64 -20.53
CA LEU A 385 -14.82 -12.71 -19.09
C LEU A 385 -13.77 -13.51 -18.30
N GLY A 386 -12.81 -14.14 -18.98
CA GLY A 386 -11.72 -14.86 -18.36
C GLY A 386 -10.73 -13.91 -17.67
N GLU A 387 -10.09 -14.37 -16.60
CA GLU A 387 -9.19 -13.55 -15.80
C GLU A 387 -8.00 -12.99 -16.60
N SER A 388 -7.47 -13.73 -17.58
CA SER A 388 -6.42 -13.22 -18.47
C SER A 388 -6.85 -11.99 -19.26
N ALA A 389 -8.07 -11.99 -19.81
CA ALA A 389 -8.61 -10.88 -20.57
C ALA A 389 -8.85 -9.67 -19.65
N LEU A 390 -9.40 -9.90 -18.46
CA LEU A 390 -9.65 -8.86 -17.47
C LEU A 390 -8.35 -8.24 -16.93
N ILE A 391 -7.33 -9.05 -16.64
CA ILE A 391 -5.99 -8.55 -16.26
C ILE A 391 -5.37 -7.76 -17.42
N GLY A 392 -5.46 -8.26 -18.65
CA GLY A 392 -4.96 -7.58 -19.84
C GLY A 392 -5.65 -6.23 -20.07
N ALA A 393 -6.92 -6.11 -19.70
CA ALA A 393 -7.69 -4.87 -19.69
C ALA A 393 -7.49 -4.01 -18.43
N GLY A 394 -6.67 -4.45 -17.47
CA GLY A 394 -6.36 -3.70 -16.25
C GLY A 394 -7.40 -3.81 -15.13
N HIS A 395 -8.36 -4.74 -15.22
CA HIS A 395 -9.44 -4.93 -14.24
C HIS A 395 -9.12 -5.94 -13.13
N GLY A 396 -8.00 -6.65 -13.23
CA GLY A 396 -7.59 -7.65 -12.25
C GLY A 396 -8.43 -8.92 -12.25
N LEU A 397 -8.45 -9.61 -11.10
CA LEU A 397 -9.00 -10.97 -10.94
C LEU A 397 -10.46 -10.92 -10.51
N VAL A 398 -11.31 -10.42 -11.40
CA VAL A 398 -12.71 -10.05 -11.12
C VAL A 398 -13.71 -10.72 -12.05
N SER A 399 -13.45 -11.95 -12.48
CA SER A 399 -14.39 -12.67 -13.33
C SER A 399 -15.74 -12.90 -12.64
N PRO A 400 -16.89 -12.66 -13.31
CA PRO A 400 -18.21 -12.84 -12.72
C PRO A 400 -18.69 -14.29 -12.75
N VAL A 401 -17.96 -15.18 -13.44
CA VAL A 401 -18.34 -16.58 -13.63
C VAL A 401 -17.97 -17.38 -12.38
N VAL A 402 -18.96 -18.07 -11.82
CA VAL A 402 -18.83 -18.89 -10.61
C VAL A 402 -19.21 -20.32 -10.93
N VAL A 403 -18.41 -21.28 -10.44
CA VAL A 403 -18.77 -22.71 -10.48
C VAL A 403 -19.65 -23.00 -9.28
N PHE A 404 -20.78 -23.65 -9.51
CA PHE A 404 -21.64 -24.17 -8.47
C PHE A 404 -21.49 -25.69 -8.39
N GLU A 405 -21.25 -26.19 -7.19
CA GLU A 405 -21.26 -27.61 -6.83
C GLU A 405 -22.51 -27.87 -5.99
N ASP A 406 -23.44 -28.66 -6.51
CA ASP A 406 -24.74 -28.94 -5.87
C ASP A 406 -25.45 -27.64 -5.41
N ASP A 407 -25.53 -26.67 -6.33
CA ASP A 407 -26.09 -25.33 -6.12
C ASP A 407 -25.37 -24.44 -5.09
N LYS A 408 -24.20 -24.85 -4.59
CA LYS A 408 -23.35 -24.02 -3.73
C LYS A 408 -22.21 -23.42 -4.54
N PRO A 409 -21.97 -22.11 -4.47
CA PRO A 409 -20.84 -21.51 -5.18
C PRO A 409 -19.53 -22.01 -4.57
N LEU A 410 -18.62 -22.46 -5.44
CA LEU A 410 -17.23 -22.73 -5.07
C LEU A 410 -16.51 -21.41 -4.78
N GLN A 411 -15.47 -21.46 -3.93
CA GLN A 411 -14.67 -20.29 -3.64
C GLN A 411 -13.80 -19.95 -4.86
N MET A 412 -13.98 -18.77 -5.44
CA MET A 412 -13.14 -18.32 -6.55
C MET A 412 -11.80 -17.80 -6.01
N HIS A 413 -10.68 -18.30 -6.55
CA HIS A 413 -9.33 -17.97 -6.10
C HIS A 413 -8.49 -17.31 -7.18
N ALA A 414 -7.69 -16.33 -6.80
CA ALA A 414 -6.71 -15.66 -7.66
C ALA A 414 -5.57 -16.56 -8.19
N LEU A 415 -5.35 -17.73 -7.56
CA LEU A 415 -4.19 -18.57 -7.82
C LEU A 415 -4.63 -19.92 -8.39
N PRO A 416 -4.34 -20.24 -9.66
CA PRO A 416 -4.67 -21.53 -10.26
C PRO A 416 -4.01 -22.73 -9.55
N GLU A 417 -2.98 -22.52 -8.74
CA GLU A 417 -2.36 -23.61 -7.98
C GLU A 417 -3.26 -24.17 -6.86
N LEU A 418 -4.17 -23.36 -6.32
CA LEU A 418 -5.03 -23.77 -5.20
C LEU A 418 -6.09 -24.79 -5.64
N THR A 419 -6.59 -24.66 -6.87
CA THR A 419 -7.49 -25.65 -7.48
C THR A 419 -6.76 -26.96 -7.80
N ALA A 420 -5.44 -26.91 -8.00
CA ALA A 420 -4.65 -28.08 -8.37
C ALA A 420 -4.23 -28.91 -7.14
N LYS A 421 -3.84 -28.24 -6.04
CA LYS A 421 -3.22 -28.88 -4.87
C LYS A 421 -4.22 -29.47 -3.87
N THR A 422 -5.46 -28.98 -3.83
CA THR A 422 -6.44 -29.36 -2.80
C THR A 422 -7.83 -29.60 -3.39
N CYS A 423 -8.50 -30.67 -2.95
CA CYS A 423 -9.94 -30.91 -3.19
C CYS A 423 -10.77 -30.06 -2.20
N GLY A 424 -10.50 -28.75 -2.19
CA GLY A 424 -11.03 -27.79 -1.21
C GLY A 424 -12.28 -27.03 -1.67
N GLY A 425 -12.84 -27.33 -2.84
CA GLY A 425 -13.97 -26.57 -3.38
C GLY A 425 -13.57 -25.19 -3.94
N ALA A 426 -12.59 -25.15 -4.83
CA ALA A 426 -12.05 -23.92 -5.40
C ALA A 426 -12.39 -23.79 -6.89
N GLY A 427 -12.57 -22.56 -7.39
CA GLY A 427 -12.77 -22.24 -8.82
C GLY A 427 -11.85 -21.12 -9.31
N TYR A 428 -11.60 -21.10 -10.63
CA TYR A 428 -10.78 -20.10 -11.32
C TYR A 428 -11.17 -20.07 -12.80
N PHE A 429 -11.42 -18.89 -13.39
CA PHE A 429 -11.77 -18.80 -14.82
C PHE A 429 -10.66 -18.08 -15.59
N VAL A 430 -9.99 -18.77 -16.50
CA VAL A 430 -8.85 -18.25 -17.25
C VAL A 430 -8.99 -18.54 -18.73
N ASP A 431 -8.74 -17.52 -19.55
CA ASP A 431 -8.92 -17.60 -21.00
C ASP A 431 -10.34 -18.09 -21.35
N ASP A 432 -10.44 -19.26 -21.98
CA ASP A 432 -11.66 -19.98 -22.34
C ASP A 432 -11.94 -21.19 -21.41
N HIS A 433 -11.28 -21.33 -20.26
CA HIS A 433 -11.40 -22.50 -19.38
C HIS A 433 -11.71 -22.14 -17.93
N VAL A 434 -12.78 -22.74 -17.40
CA VAL A 434 -13.02 -22.77 -15.97
C VAL A 434 -12.29 -23.98 -15.38
N LYS A 435 -11.42 -23.72 -14.42
CA LYS A 435 -10.69 -24.73 -13.64
C LYS A 435 -11.26 -24.76 -12.24
N PHE A 436 -11.52 -25.94 -11.70
CA PHE A 436 -12.09 -26.07 -10.36
C PHE A 436 -11.69 -27.38 -9.69
N SER A 437 -11.89 -27.44 -8.38
CA SER A 437 -11.75 -28.65 -7.57
C SER A 437 -13.02 -28.97 -6.80
N PRO A 438 -13.39 -30.25 -6.67
CA PRO A 438 -14.55 -30.66 -5.88
C PRO A 438 -14.33 -30.32 -4.40
N SER A 439 -15.40 -30.11 -3.64
CA SER A 439 -15.32 -30.10 -2.18
C SER A 439 -15.45 -31.52 -1.63
N GLY A 440 -14.33 -32.16 -1.27
CA GLY A 440 -14.39 -33.50 -0.67
C GLY A 440 -13.06 -34.24 -0.56
N PRO A 441 -13.04 -35.38 0.14
CA PRO A 441 -11.83 -36.15 0.38
C PRO A 441 -11.43 -36.94 -0.87
N GLY A 442 -10.77 -36.28 -1.81
CA GLY A 442 -10.11 -36.91 -2.94
C GLY A 442 -10.85 -36.80 -4.28
N PRO A 443 -10.23 -37.35 -5.34
CA PRO A 443 -10.64 -37.10 -6.72
C PRO A 443 -12.03 -37.64 -7.07
N GLU A 444 -12.45 -38.75 -6.46
CA GLU A 444 -13.73 -39.41 -6.75
C GLU A 444 -14.94 -38.57 -6.32
N SER A 445 -14.73 -37.58 -5.43
CA SER A 445 -15.81 -36.69 -4.97
C SER A 445 -16.49 -35.98 -6.13
N ALA A 446 -15.74 -35.60 -7.18
CA ALA A 446 -16.33 -34.88 -8.31
C ALA A 446 -17.38 -35.70 -9.09
N GLU A 447 -17.31 -37.04 -9.07
CA GLU A 447 -18.32 -37.87 -9.74
C GLU A 447 -19.64 -37.93 -8.96
N GLN A 448 -19.64 -37.49 -7.70
CA GLN A 448 -20.79 -37.51 -6.80
C GLN A 448 -21.56 -36.17 -6.80
N HIS A 449 -20.99 -35.14 -7.40
CA HIS A 449 -21.54 -33.79 -7.40
C HIS A 449 -22.02 -33.38 -8.78
N THR A 450 -22.99 -32.47 -8.80
CA THR A 450 -23.42 -31.77 -10.00
C THR A 450 -22.70 -30.44 -10.12
N TYR A 451 -22.13 -30.17 -11.29
CA TYR A 451 -21.47 -28.89 -11.57
C TYR A 451 -22.26 -28.11 -12.60
N ARG A 452 -22.50 -26.83 -12.29
CA ARG A 452 -23.02 -25.87 -13.25
C ARG A 452 -22.28 -24.56 -13.13
N LEU A 453 -22.31 -23.79 -14.21
CA LEU A 453 -21.88 -22.41 -14.14
C LEU A 453 -23.05 -21.52 -13.72
N GLY A 454 -22.73 -20.44 -13.03
CA GLY A 454 -23.61 -19.32 -12.80
C GLY A 454 -22.82 -18.02 -12.74
N LEU A 455 -23.53 -16.95 -12.49
CA LEU A 455 -22.92 -15.64 -12.28
C LEU A 455 -23.02 -15.27 -10.81
N SER A 456 -22.03 -14.54 -10.32
CA SER A 456 -22.10 -13.96 -8.97
C SER A 456 -23.35 -13.09 -8.86
N ALA A 457 -24.12 -13.28 -7.78
CA ALA A 457 -25.29 -12.46 -7.48
C ALA A 457 -24.91 -11.14 -6.79
N ASP A 458 -23.71 -11.06 -6.23
CA ASP A 458 -23.26 -9.93 -5.40
C ASP A 458 -22.97 -8.68 -6.25
N ALA A 459 -23.23 -7.52 -5.66
CA ALA A 459 -22.91 -6.19 -6.18
C ALA A 459 -22.57 -5.25 -5.00
N PRO A 460 -21.29 -4.90 -4.76
CA PRO A 460 -20.12 -5.32 -5.53
C PRO A 460 -19.81 -6.80 -5.34
N MET A 461 -19.19 -7.41 -6.36
CA MET A 461 -18.48 -8.66 -6.19
C MET A 461 -17.07 -8.37 -5.70
N ILE A 462 -16.55 -9.17 -4.75
CA ILE A 462 -15.16 -9.09 -4.30
C ILE A 462 -14.36 -10.18 -5.02
N GLY A 463 -13.48 -9.78 -5.94
CA GLY A 463 -12.63 -10.71 -6.69
C GLY A 463 -11.51 -11.34 -5.87
N GLY A 464 -10.80 -12.31 -6.46
CA GLY A 464 -9.68 -13.01 -5.80
C GLY A 464 -8.49 -12.09 -5.46
N GLY A 465 -8.37 -10.98 -6.18
CA GLY A 465 -7.43 -9.89 -5.92
C GLY A 465 -7.94 -8.85 -4.91
N TRP A 466 -9.09 -9.08 -4.27
CA TRP A 466 -9.71 -8.16 -3.31
C TRP A 466 -10.23 -6.85 -3.92
N GLU A 467 -10.39 -6.81 -5.23
CA GLU A 467 -10.94 -5.66 -5.96
C GLU A 467 -12.46 -5.76 -5.99
N GLU A 468 -13.12 -4.62 -5.79
CA GLU A 468 -14.56 -4.53 -5.96
C GLU A 468 -14.87 -4.41 -7.44
N ALA A 469 -15.73 -5.30 -7.93
CA ALA A 469 -16.18 -5.32 -9.30
C ALA A 469 -17.69 -5.20 -9.36
N TRP A 470 -18.15 -4.25 -10.15
CA TRP A 470 -19.55 -3.88 -10.28
C TRP A 470 -20.05 -4.33 -11.65
N TRP A 471 -20.47 -5.58 -11.74
CA TRP A 471 -20.92 -6.17 -12.99
C TRP A 471 -22.40 -5.88 -13.29
N VAL A 472 -22.69 -5.40 -14.50
CA VAL A 472 -24.05 -5.34 -15.07
C VAL A 472 -24.13 -6.36 -16.20
N TYR A 473 -24.89 -7.43 -15.96
CA TYR A 473 -25.11 -8.49 -16.96
C TYR A 473 -26.25 -8.11 -17.89
N PRO A 474 -26.30 -8.68 -19.10
CA PRO A 474 -27.48 -8.56 -19.96
C PRO A 474 -28.76 -8.97 -19.19
N GLY A 475 -29.82 -8.18 -19.32
CA GLY A 475 -31.11 -8.43 -18.66
C GLY A 475 -31.15 -8.08 -17.16
N THR A 476 -30.10 -7.45 -16.63
CA THR A 476 -30.00 -7.07 -15.23
C THR A 476 -29.83 -5.57 -15.03
N THR A 477 -30.13 -5.12 -13.81
CA THR A 477 -29.88 -3.76 -13.33
C THR A 477 -29.03 -3.81 -12.09
N VAL A 478 -27.96 -3.03 -12.05
CA VAL A 478 -27.23 -2.72 -10.81
C VAL A 478 -27.76 -1.41 -10.26
N ARG A 479 -28.29 -1.47 -9.05
CA ARG A 479 -28.76 -0.33 -8.27
C ARG A 479 -27.73 0.02 -7.20
N LEU A 480 -27.38 1.29 -7.12
CA LEU A 480 -26.48 1.90 -6.16
C LEU A 480 -27.31 2.85 -5.30
N ASP A 481 -27.58 2.50 -4.05
CA ASP A 481 -28.25 3.38 -3.10
C ASP A 481 -27.20 4.24 -2.37
N VAL A 482 -27.36 5.56 -2.46
CA VAL A 482 -26.42 6.57 -1.97
C VAL A 482 -27.01 7.21 -0.70
N ALA A 483 -26.30 7.10 0.43
CA ALA A 483 -26.84 7.42 1.75
C ALA A 483 -26.93 8.93 2.10
N GLY A 484 -26.57 9.85 1.19
CA GLY A 484 -26.52 11.28 1.50
C GLY A 484 -26.65 12.18 0.28
N PRO A 485 -26.88 13.49 0.50
CA PRO A 485 -26.92 14.46 -0.57
C PRO A 485 -25.55 14.58 -1.22
N PRO A 486 -25.48 14.79 -2.54
CA PRO A 486 -24.23 15.09 -3.22
C PRO A 486 -23.66 16.42 -2.73
N ASN A 487 -22.33 16.49 -2.64
CA ASN A 487 -21.66 17.73 -2.25
C ASN A 487 -21.68 18.74 -3.42
N GLY A 488 -22.03 20.00 -3.14
CA GLY A 488 -21.66 21.13 -4.00
C GLY A 488 -22.65 21.56 -5.10
N GLY A 489 -23.89 21.07 -5.16
CA GLY A 489 -24.91 21.59 -6.11
C GLY A 489 -25.77 20.50 -6.75
N VAL A 490 -26.37 20.79 -7.92
CA VAL A 490 -27.12 19.79 -8.69
C VAL A 490 -26.12 18.75 -9.21
N PRO A 491 -26.14 17.53 -8.68
CA PRO A 491 -25.16 16.51 -9.04
C PRO A 491 -25.33 16.10 -10.50
N THR A 492 -24.23 16.12 -11.25
CA THR A 492 -24.15 15.24 -12.42
C THR A 492 -23.73 13.86 -11.92
N VAL A 493 -24.25 12.80 -12.54
CA VAL A 493 -23.79 11.42 -12.36
C VAL A 493 -23.20 10.98 -13.68
N ARG A 494 -21.92 10.60 -13.66
CA ARG A 494 -21.21 10.06 -14.81
C ARG A 494 -20.86 8.62 -14.52
N VAL A 495 -21.19 7.72 -15.45
CA VAL A 495 -20.82 6.31 -15.38
C VAL A 495 -19.90 5.99 -16.55
N LYS A 496 -18.77 5.35 -16.25
CA LYS A 496 -17.84 4.77 -17.22
C LYS A 496 -17.83 3.26 -17.01
N ALA A 497 -18.03 2.50 -18.08
CA ALA A 497 -18.08 1.05 -18.02
C ALA A 497 -17.26 0.43 -19.16
N ALA A 498 -16.47 -0.60 -18.84
CA ALA A 498 -15.81 -1.43 -19.83
C ALA A 498 -16.80 -2.43 -20.44
N VAL A 499 -16.73 -2.62 -21.77
CA VAL A 499 -17.48 -3.65 -22.47
C VAL A 499 -16.60 -4.89 -22.57
N THR A 500 -16.95 -5.94 -21.82
CA THR A 500 -16.15 -7.17 -21.81
C THR A 500 -16.67 -8.22 -22.79
N LEU A 501 -17.97 -8.18 -23.10
CA LEU A 501 -18.60 -8.92 -24.19
C LEU A 501 -19.66 -8.02 -24.84
N GLU A 502 -19.64 -7.95 -26.17
CA GLU A 502 -20.53 -7.11 -26.97
C GLU A 502 -21.99 -7.63 -26.98
N GLY A 503 -22.94 -6.72 -27.13
CA GLY A 503 -24.37 -7.00 -27.28
C GLY A 503 -25.04 -5.96 -28.19
N ALA A 504 -26.24 -6.26 -28.68
CA ALA A 504 -26.98 -5.41 -29.60
C ALA A 504 -27.76 -4.28 -28.90
N GLY A 505 -28.22 -4.53 -27.67
CA GLY A 505 -29.00 -3.57 -26.90
C GLY A 505 -28.14 -2.47 -26.28
N ILE A 506 -28.70 -1.26 -26.15
CA ILE A 506 -28.00 -0.10 -25.60
C ILE A 506 -28.28 0.01 -24.08
N PRO A 507 -27.26 -0.03 -23.22
CA PRO A 507 -27.44 0.17 -21.79
C PRO A 507 -27.98 1.56 -21.45
N THR A 508 -28.61 1.68 -20.27
CA THR A 508 -29.17 2.95 -19.78
C THR A 508 -28.74 3.24 -18.34
N LEU A 509 -28.62 4.53 -18.03
CA LEU A 509 -28.31 5.10 -16.72
C LEU A 509 -29.50 5.91 -16.25
N SER A 510 -30.14 5.53 -15.14
CA SER A 510 -31.17 6.33 -14.49
C SER A 510 -30.73 6.80 -13.10
N VAL A 511 -31.21 7.96 -12.68
CA VAL A 511 -30.83 8.56 -11.39
C VAL A 511 -32.08 9.02 -10.65
N ALA A 512 -32.25 8.54 -9.41
CA ALA A 512 -33.43 8.79 -8.58
C ALA A 512 -34.76 8.53 -9.32
N GLY A 513 -34.78 7.51 -10.19
CA GLY A 513 -35.95 7.16 -11.02
C GLY A 513 -36.26 8.15 -12.16
N SER A 514 -35.43 9.17 -12.38
CA SER A 514 -35.56 10.07 -13.53
C SER A 514 -34.98 9.41 -14.80
N GLY A 515 -35.56 9.74 -15.97
CA GLY A 515 -35.41 9.01 -17.24
C GLY A 515 -33.98 8.58 -17.61
N GLY A 516 -33.87 7.41 -18.24
CA GLY A 516 -32.60 6.76 -18.55
C GLY A 516 -31.79 7.47 -19.64
N ALA A 517 -30.61 7.97 -19.30
CA ALA A 517 -29.59 8.39 -20.26
C ALA A 517 -29.01 7.15 -20.95
N SER A 518 -28.94 7.15 -22.28
CA SER A 518 -28.31 6.06 -23.02
C SER A 518 -26.79 6.16 -22.94
N PHE A 519 -26.12 5.01 -22.85
CA PHE A 519 -24.67 4.94 -22.95
C PHE A 519 -24.20 5.18 -24.39
N GLY A 520 -23.15 5.98 -24.55
CA GLY A 520 -22.43 6.17 -25.81
C GLY A 520 -21.02 5.60 -25.75
N ARG A 521 -20.50 5.09 -26.87
CA ARG A 521 -19.11 4.57 -26.93
C ARG A 521 -18.11 5.72 -26.95
N ARG A 522 -17.08 5.62 -26.09
CA ARG A 522 -15.90 6.50 -26.08
C ARG A 522 -14.65 5.64 -25.94
N GLY A 523 -13.90 5.51 -27.04
CA GLY A 523 -12.80 4.54 -27.14
C GLY A 523 -13.31 3.11 -26.93
N HIS A 524 -12.70 2.40 -25.97
CA HIS A 524 -13.08 1.03 -25.60
C HIS A 524 -14.15 0.95 -24.49
N ALA A 525 -14.54 2.09 -23.90
CA ALA A 525 -15.52 2.15 -22.83
C ALA A 525 -16.87 2.69 -23.33
N LEU A 526 -17.92 2.44 -22.55
CA LEU A 526 -19.19 3.14 -22.65
C LEU A 526 -19.29 4.19 -21.55
N GLU A 527 -19.82 5.36 -21.89
CA GLU A 527 -20.09 6.43 -20.94
C GLU A 527 -21.54 6.91 -21.03
N ALA A 528 -22.11 7.25 -19.87
CA ALA A 528 -23.39 7.94 -19.76
C ALA A 528 -23.28 9.06 -18.72
N VAL A 529 -24.04 10.14 -18.94
CA VAL A 529 -24.18 11.25 -18.00
C VAL A 529 -25.66 11.52 -17.76
N ALA A 530 -26.04 11.58 -16.49
CA ALA A 530 -27.38 11.94 -16.06
C ALA A 530 -27.30 13.06 -15.01
N THR A 531 -28.35 13.86 -14.86
CA THR A 531 -28.43 14.88 -13.80
C THR A 531 -29.30 14.33 -12.69
N ALA A 532 -28.84 14.29 -11.43
CA ALA A 532 -29.75 13.94 -10.35
C ALA A 532 -30.69 15.12 -10.04
N PRO A 533 -31.88 14.85 -9.52
CA PRO A 533 -32.81 15.90 -9.13
C PRO A 533 -32.14 16.83 -8.11
N SER A 534 -32.26 18.14 -8.33
CA SER A 534 -31.68 19.20 -7.48
C SER A 534 -32.16 19.20 -6.02
N ALA A 535 -33.13 18.34 -5.67
CA ALA A 535 -33.81 18.29 -4.39
C ALA A 535 -33.59 16.97 -3.60
N ALA A 536 -32.59 16.14 -3.95
CA ALA A 536 -32.30 14.93 -3.17
C ALA A 536 -31.65 15.30 -1.82
N SER A 537 -32.46 15.71 -0.85
CA SER A 537 -32.03 15.96 0.54
C SER A 537 -31.95 14.67 1.37
N GLY A 538 -32.10 13.51 0.74
CA GLY A 538 -32.12 12.20 1.38
C GLY A 538 -31.52 11.13 0.47
N PRO A 539 -31.67 9.85 0.85
CA PRO A 539 -31.16 8.74 0.06
C PRO A 539 -31.70 8.76 -1.37
N TRP A 540 -30.84 8.49 -2.33
CA TRP A 540 -31.17 8.43 -3.75
C TRP A 540 -30.45 7.26 -4.40
N SER A 541 -30.91 6.84 -5.58
CA SER A 541 -30.34 5.68 -6.27
C SER A 541 -29.78 6.02 -7.65
N ILE A 542 -28.77 5.28 -8.06
CA ILE A 542 -28.27 5.23 -9.44
C ILE A 542 -28.54 3.83 -9.95
N GLU A 543 -29.16 3.70 -11.11
CA GLU A 543 -29.44 2.40 -11.71
C GLU A 543 -28.79 2.33 -13.09
N VAL A 544 -27.94 1.32 -13.28
CA VAL A 544 -27.35 0.98 -14.57
C VAL A 544 -27.97 -0.31 -15.06
N THR A 545 -28.64 -0.26 -16.20
CA THR A 545 -29.37 -1.39 -16.78
C THR A 545 -28.76 -1.78 -18.10
N SER A 546 -28.42 -3.06 -18.26
CA SER A 546 -28.14 -3.66 -19.56
C SER A 546 -29.37 -4.45 -20.02
N PRO A 547 -29.93 -4.18 -21.21
CA PRO A 547 -31.08 -4.94 -21.73
C PRO A 547 -30.71 -6.41 -21.96
N ALA A 548 -31.70 -7.29 -22.17
CA ALA A 548 -31.49 -8.74 -22.29
C ALA A 548 -30.55 -9.14 -23.43
N ASP A 549 -30.54 -8.36 -24.52
CA ASP A 549 -29.64 -8.48 -25.67
C ASP A 549 -28.46 -7.48 -25.61
N GLY A 550 -28.27 -6.82 -24.46
CA GLY A 550 -27.23 -5.82 -24.24
C GLY A 550 -25.85 -6.41 -23.96
N PRO A 551 -24.83 -5.55 -23.82
CA PRO A 551 -23.47 -5.95 -23.51
C PRO A 551 -23.29 -6.38 -22.04
N TRP A 552 -22.15 -7.01 -21.77
CA TRP A 552 -21.63 -7.23 -20.43
C TRP A 552 -20.80 -6.02 -20.02
N LEU A 553 -21.18 -5.40 -18.91
CA LEU A 553 -20.52 -4.21 -18.42
C LEU A 553 -19.82 -4.49 -17.10
N LEU A 554 -18.56 -4.07 -17.02
CA LEU A 554 -17.90 -3.84 -15.74
C LEU A 554 -17.90 -2.33 -15.48
N LEU A 555 -18.61 -1.88 -14.45
CA LEU A 555 -18.58 -0.46 -14.08
C LEU A 555 -17.20 -0.14 -13.53
N GLU A 556 -16.39 0.53 -14.34
CA GLU A 556 -15.10 1.05 -13.90
C GLU A 556 -15.30 2.18 -12.92
N ARG A 557 -16.32 3.02 -13.17
CA ARG A 557 -16.57 4.22 -12.37
C ARG A 557 -18.01 4.64 -12.33
N VAL A 558 -18.37 5.19 -11.18
CA VAL A 558 -19.58 5.99 -11.00
C VAL A 558 -19.16 7.23 -10.23
N VAL A 559 -19.28 8.40 -10.85
CA VAL A 559 -18.83 9.68 -10.29
C VAL A 559 -20.03 10.60 -10.14
N THR A 560 -20.10 11.32 -9.01
CA THR A 560 -21.08 12.38 -8.78
C THR A 560 -20.41 13.70 -8.38
N GLY A 561 -21.19 14.79 -8.31
CA GLY A 561 -20.69 16.13 -7.96
C GLY A 561 -20.45 17.02 -9.19
N THR A 562 -19.58 18.02 -9.01
CA THR A 562 -19.12 18.92 -10.08
C THR A 562 -17.74 18.49 -10.59
N PRO A 563 -17.32 18.93 -11.79
CA PRO A 563 -15.97 18.63 -12.30
C PRO A 563 -14.83 19.06 -11.35
N GLU A 564 -15.03 20.12 -10.57
CA GLU A 564 -14.05 20.65 -9.62
C GLU A 564 -14.03 19.89 -8.28
N ALA A 565 -15.10 19.16 -7.97
CA ALA A 565 -15.26 18.40 -6.75
C ALA A 565 -15.91 17.02 -7.01
N PRO A 566 -15.30 16.17 -7.86
CA PRO A 566 -15.86 14.86 -8.18
C PRO A 566 -15.82 13.95 -6.95
N GLN A 567 -16.90 13.19 -6.77
CA GLN A 567 -17.02 12.16 -5.75
C GLN A 567 -17.17 10.80 -6.42
N TYR A 568 -16.22 9.91 -6.19
CA TYR A 568 -16.24 8.55 -6.75
C TYR A 568 -17.07 7.65 -5.84
N LEU A 569 -18.17 7.13 -6.40
CA LEU A 569 -19.10 6.18 -5.77
C LEU A 569 -18.71 4.73 -6.05
N VAL A 570 -18.16 4.49 -7.25
CA VAL A 570 -17.58 3.22 -7.68
C VAL A 570 -16.25 3.52 -8.35
N GLY A 571 -15.26 2.68 -8.10
CA GLY A 571 -13.92 2.81 -8.65
C GLY A 571 -13.14 3.99 -8.06
N LYS A 572 -12.03 4.32 -8.72
CA LYS A 572 -11.11 5.38 -8.29
C LYS A 572 -11.05 6.50 -9.33
N ALA A 573 -10.45 7.62 -8.93
CA ALA A 573 -9.89 8.53 -9.92
C ALA A 573 -8.94 7.72 -10.81
N ASP A 574 -9.05 7.89 -12.12
CA ASP A 574 -8.10 7.26 -13.04
C ASP A 574 -6.81 7.99 -12.73
N PRO A 575 -5.66 7.30 -12.72
CA PRO A 575 -4.45 8.02 -13.01
C PRO A 575 -4.71 8.83 -14.29
N PRO A 576 -4.25 10.09 -14.36
CA PRO A 576 -4.41 10.85 -15.58
C PRO A 576 -3.92 9.99 -16.76
N THR A 577 -4.71 9.91 -17.84
CA THR A 577 -4.34 9.08 -18.99
C THR A 577 -2.96 9.51 -19.45
N THR A 578 -2.02 8.57 -19.56
CA THR A 578 -0.69 8.89 -20.06
C THR A 578 -0.45 8.31 -21.44
N VAL A 579 0.27 9.05 -22.27
CA VAL A 579 0.84 8.54 -23.52
C VAL A 579 2.34 8.34 -23.30
N PRO A 580 2.81 7.08 -23.18
CA PRO A 580 4.20 6.79 -22.85
C PRO A 580 5.10 6.96 -24.07
N LEU A 581 5.72 8.14 -24.20
CA LEU A 581 6.65 8.46 -25.30
C LEU A 581 7.90 7.58 -25.25
N ALA A 582 8.34 7.13 -24.07
CA ALA A 582 9.48 6.22 -23.92
C ALA A 582 9.26 4.83 -24.55
N GLN A 583 8.03 4.49 -24.93
CA GLN A 583 7.71 3.26 -25.65
C GLN A 583 7.75 3.44 -27.18
N ALA A 584 7.89 4.68 -27.67
CA ALA A 584 8.13 4.95 -29.08
C ALA A 584 9.50 4.41 -29.52
N GLU A 585 9.66 4.17 -30.82
CA GLU A 585 10.95 3.77 -31.38
C GLU A 585 11.98 4.90 -31.19
N PRO A 586 13.08 4.66 -30.44
CA PRO A 586 14.05 5.69 -30.14
C PRO A 586 14.98 5.93 -31.33
N ALA A 587 15.20 7.20 -31.66
CA ALA A 587 16.18 7.62 -32.66
C ALA A 587 17.28 8.45 -32.01
N TYR A 588 18.54 8.00 -32.11
CA TYR A 588 19.71 8.71 -31.59
C TYR A 588 20.45 9.43 -32.71
N SER A 589 20.95 10.65 -32.46
CA SER A 589 21.68 11.45 -33.46
C SER A 589 23.07 10.87 -33.80
N ALA A 590 23.64 10.07 -32.90
CA ALA A 590 24.97 9.51 -33.04
C ALA A 590 25.06 8.05 -32.54
N ALA A 591 26.04 7.32 -33.06
CA ALA A 591 26.45 6.04 -32.48
C ALA A 591 27.02 6.24 -31.07
N PRO A 592 26.93 5.23 -30.18
CA PRO A 592 27.52 5.34 -28.85
C PRO A 592 29.02 5.69 -28.92
N PRO A 593 29.55 6.48 -27.98
CA PRO A 593 30.98 6.73 -27.92
C PRO A 593 31.74 5.41 -27.68
N TRP A 594 32.91 5.29 -28.29
CA TRP A 594 33.80 4.16 -28.06
C TRP A 594 34.40 4.22 -26.65
N LEU A 595 34.40 3.09 -25.96
CA LEU A 595 35.12 2.95 -24.70
C LEU A 595 36.62 2.73 -24.98
N PRO A 596 37.51 3.16 -24.07
CA PRO A 596 38.93 2.82 -24.15
C PRO A 596 39.12 1.30 -24.22
N LEU A 597 40.10 0.84 -25.01
CA LEU A 597 40.52 -0.56 -25.00
C LEU A 597 41.12 -0.90 -23.63
N LEU A 598 40.67 -1.99 -23.01
CA LEU A 598 41.36 -2.55 -21.85
C LEU A 598 42.65 -3.19 -22.33
N THR A 599 43.77 -2.69 -21.83
CA THR A 599 45.08 -3.30 -22.05
C THR A 599 45.44 -4.29 -20.97
N ASP A 600 44.79 -4.20 -19.81
CA ASP A 600 45.08 -5.05 -18.67
C ASP A 600 44.34 -6.38 -18.78
N PRO A 601 45.02 -7.52 -18.54
CA PRO A 601 44.38 -8.83 -18.53
C PRO A 601 43.38 -8.93 -17.37
N PRO A 602 42.24 -9.62 -17.54
CA PRO A 602 41.29 -9.81 -16.46
C PRO A 602 41.90 -10.64 -15.32
N ALA A 603 41.49 -10.35 -14.10
CA ALA A 603 41.82 -11.17 -12.94
C ALA A 603 40.88 -12.38 -12.86
N ALA A 604 41.43 -13.55 -12.53
CA ALA A 604 40.60 -14.73 -12.23
C ALA A 604 39.77 -14.47 -10.96
N ALA A 605 38.47 -14.74 -11.02
CA ALA A 605 37.61 -14.72 -9.84
C ALA A 605 37.82 -15.98 -8.99
N LYS A 606 37.23 -16.02 -7.79
CA LYS A 606 37.22 -17.23 -6.95
C LYS A 606 36.39 -18.36 -7.56
N GLU A 607 35.43 -18.03 -8.41
CA GLU A 607 34.58 -18.99 -9.11
C GLU A 607 35.27 -19.46 -10.41
N PRO A 608 35.29 -20.77 -10.70
CA PRO A 608 35.91 -21.28 -11.92
C PRO A 608 35.21 -20.71 -13.16
N ASN A 609 36.02 -20.37 -14.18
CA ASN A 609 35.59 -19.79 -15.46
C ASN A 609 35.01 -18.37 -15.38
N LEU A 610 35.07 -17.73 -14.21
CA LEU A 610 34.66 -16.35 -14.02
C LEU A 610 35.89 -15.43 -13.95
N TRP A 611 35.84 -14.34 -14.70
CA TRP A 611 36.90 -13.37 -14.86
C TRP A 611 36.39 -11.97 -14.53
N ILE A 612 37.23 -11.14 -13.94
CA ILE A 612 36.88 -9.78 -13.52
C ILE A 612 37.77 -8.80 -14.27
N TYR A 613 37.16 -7.94 -15.05
CA TYR A 613 37.81 -6.77 -15.65
C TYR A 613 37.61 -5.56 -14.76
N ASP A 614 38.67 -4.78 -14.52
CA ASP A 614 38.53 -3.44 -13.94
C ASP A 614 38.05 -2.49 -15.03
N VAL A 615 36.81 -2.04 -14.91
CA VAL A 615 36.15 -1.13 -15.86
C VAL A 615 35.92 0.24 -15.24
N SER A 616 36.51 0.51 -14.07
CA SER A 616 36.34 1.79 -13.35
C SER A 616 36.78 3.00 -14.18
N SER A 617 37.80 2.82 -15.02
CA SER A 617 38.33 3.87 -15.90
C SER A 617 37.32 4.32 -16.97
N PHE A 618 36.31 3.52 -17.28
CA PHE A 618 35.28 3.87 -18.26
C PHE A 618 34.30 4.92 -17.71
N GLY A 619 34.18 5.05 -16.39
CA GLY A 619 33.18 5.91 -15.75
C GLY A 619 31.74 5.52 -16.08
N VAL A 620 31.52 4.28 -16.51
CA VAL A 620 30.20 3.72 -16.84
C VAL A 620 29.53 3.28 -15.54
N PRO A 621 28.22 3.50 -15.35
CA PRO A 621 27.55 3.07 -14.12
C PRO A 621 27.37 1.55 -14.06
N SER A 622 27.57 1.00 -12.87
CA SER A 622 27.39 -0.41 -12.54
C SER A 622 25.94 -0.77 -12.24
N HIS A 623 25.59 -2.06 -12.29
CA HIS A 623 24.23 -2.52 -11.95
C HIS A 623 23.80 -2.06 -10.55
N GLY A 624 24.73 -2.03 -9.59
CA GLY A 624 24.46 -1.58 -8.23
C GLY A 624 24.11 -0.10 -8.19
N GLU A 625 24.92 0.74 -8.83
CA GLU A 625 24.67 2.20 -8.89
C GLU A 625 23.35 2.52 -9.61
N VAL A 626 23.03 1.80 -10.69
CA VAL A 626 21.75 1.98 -11.40
C VAL A 626 20.59 1.45 -10.57
N PHE A 627 20.74 0.33 -9.87
CA PHE A 627 19.70 -0.20 -9.00
C PHE A 627 19.43 0.75 -7.82
N ASP A 628 20.48 1.28 -7.20
CA ASP A 628 20.36 2.25 -6.11
C ASP A 628 19.69 3.55 -6.57
N ALA A 629 19.96 3.97 -7.83
CA ALA A 629 19.43 5.21 -8.37
C ALA A 629 18.03 5.07 -9.00
N ALA A 630 17.69 3.92 -9.60
CA ALA A 630 16.47 3.72 -10.40
C ALA A 630 15.59 2.53 -9.98
N GLY A 631 16.00 1.73 -9.00
CA GLY A 631 15.29 0.52 -8.57
C GLY A 631 15.35 -0.64 -9.58
N THR A 632 16.11 -0.49 -10.68
CA THR A 632 16.24 -1.49 -11.74
C THR A 632 17.69 -1.85 -11.99
N GLY A 633 18.02 -3.14 -11.96
CA GLY A 633 19.38 -3.62 -12.21
C GLY A 633 19.66 -3.74 -13.71
N CYS A 634 20.26 -2.71 -14.31
CA CYS A 634 20.85 -2.79 -15.65
C CYS A 634 22.18 -2.03 -15.73
N SER A 635 22.96 -2.31 -16.77
CA SER A 635 24.22 -1.65 -17.07
C SER A 635 24.25 -1.32 -18.56
N PRO A 636 24.70 -0.12 -18.97
CA PRO A 636 24.83 0.21 -20.39
C PRO A 636 26.08 -0.43 -21.02
N LEU A 637 26.91 -1.11 -20.22
CA LEU A 637 28.08 -1.83 -20.68
C LEU A 637 27.66 -3.14 -21.39
N ASP A 638 28.18 -3.35 -22.59
CA ASP A 638 28.07 -4.57 -23.41
C ASP A 638 29.48 -5.12 -23.69
N LEU A 639 29.57 -6.42 -24.01
CA LEU A 639 30.83 -7.11 -24.28
C LEU A 639 30.78 -7.84 -25.63
N LEU A 640 31.78 -7.57 -26.45
CA LEU A 640 32.01 -8.23 -27.72
C LEU A 640 33.09 -9.30 -27.61
N GLU A 641 32.88 -10.41 -28.30
CA GLU A 641 33.87 -11.46 -28.59
C GLU A 641 34.09 -11.47 -30.10
N ASP A 642 35.32 -11.18 -30.56
CA ASP A 642 35.68 -11.03 -31.97
C ASP A 642 34.76 -10.08 -32.75
N GLY A 643 34.38 -8.98 -32.09
CA GLY A 643 33.47 -7.97 -32.64
C GLY A 643 31.99 -8.36 -32.64
N LYS A 644 31.61 -9.52 -32.08
CA LYS A 644 30.21 -9.97 -31.99
C LYS A 644 29.69 -9.93 -30.56
N PRO A 645 28.44 -9.48 -30.32
CA PRO A 645 27.87 -9.46 -28.98
C PRO A 645 27.79 -10.88 -28.41
N ILE A 646 28.25 -11.06 -27.18
CA ILE A 646 28.10 -12.33 -26.48
C ILE A 646 26.62 -12.54 -26.17
N LYS A 647 25.99 -13.49 -26.88
CA LYS A 647 24.60 -13.85 -26.62
C LYS A 647 24.51 -14.61 -25.29
N GLU A 648 23.43 -14.36 -24.56
CA GLU A 648 23.11 -15.04 -23.30
C GLU A 648 23.22 -16.56 -23.49
N ILE A 649 24.09 -17.20 -22.70
CA ILE A 649 24.28 -18.65 -22.74
C ILE A 649 23.25 -19.24 -21.81
N LEU A 650 22.32 -20.01 -22.38
CA LEU A 650 21.33 -20.73 -21.61
C LEU A 650 21.88 -22.07 -21.13
N GLY A 651 21.52 -22.42 -19.90
CA GLY A 651 21.77 -23.68 -19.25
C GLY A 651 21.04 -24.81 -19.91
N ALA A 652 21.44 -26.03 -19.52
CA ALA A 652 20.67 -27.23 -19.84
C ALA A 652 19.22 -27.14 -19.32
N ASP A 653 18.95 -26.29 -18.32
CA ASP A 653 17.63 -25.98 -17.77
C ASP A 653 16.93 -24.79 -18.46
N GLY A 654 17.51 -24.22 -19.52
CA GLY A 654 17.00 -23.06 -20.23
C GLY A 654 17.13 -21.74 -19.47
N LYS A 655 17.79 -21.72 -18.30
CA LYS A 655 18.05 -20.48 -17.56
C LYS A 655 19.37 -19.86 -18.01
N PRO A 656 19.51 -18.52 -18.01
CA PRO A 656 20.80 -17.89 -18.27
C PRO A 656 21.85 -18.42 -17.29
N ILE A 657 22.89 -19.11 -17.78
CA ILE A 657 24.02 -19.53 -16.94
C ILE A 657 24.94 -18.34 -16.68
N MET A 658 24.95 -17.35 -17.57
CA MET A 658 25.91 -16.24 -17.52
C MET A 658 25.31 -14.92 -18.00
N LYS A 659 25.64 -13.85 -17.28
CA LYS A 659 25.35 -12.45 -17.62
C LYS A 659 26.62 -11.64 -17.39
N LEU A 660 26.96 -10.73 -18.30
CA LEU A 660 27.88 -9.63 -17.98
C LEU A 660 27.31 -8.90 -16.75
N THR A 661 27.97 -9.06 -15.62
CA THR A 661 27.51 -8.46 -14.36
C THR A 661 28.50 -7.39 -13.96
N HIS A 662 28.15 -6.15 -14.27
CA HIS A 662 28.92 -4.98 -13.87
C HIS A 662 28.57 -4.60 -12.42
N THR A 663 29.48 -4.82 -11.47
CA THR A 663 29.28 -4.54 -10.04
C THR A 663 30.39 -3.66 -9.50
N GLY A 664 30.06 -2.43 -9.08
CA GLY A 664 31.06 -1.46 -8.61
C GLY A 664 32.10 -1.20 -9.70
N ALA A 665 33.39 -1.29 -9.35
CA ALA A 665 34.50 -1.09 -10.29
C ALA A 665 34.73 -2.26 -11.27
N GLY A 666 34.10 -3.42 -11.07
CA GLY A 666 34.42 -4.65 -11.80
C GLY A 666 33.31 -5.13 -12.72
N ALA A 667 33.67 -5.51 -13.95
CA ALA A 667 32.82 -6.28 -14.86
C ALA A 667 33.14 -7.77 -14.73
N LYS A 668 32.21 -8.54 -14.17
CA LYS A 668 32.31 -9.99 -14.10
C LYS A 668 31.83 -10.60 -15.41
N VAL A 669 32.69 -11.39 -16.03
CA VAL A 669 32.48 -12.04 -17.32
C VAL A 669 32.77 -13.53 -17.17
N SER A 670 31.90 -14.36 -17.72
CA SER A 670 32.19 -15.77 -17.93
C SER A 670 32.12 -16.05 -19.43
N PHE A 671 33.09 -16.79 -19.95
CA PHE A 671 33.26 -16.99 -21.39
C PHE A 671 32.58 -18.25 -21.88
N SER A 672 32.15 -18.22 -23.14
CA SER A 672 31.27 -19.24 -23.72
C SER A 672 31.90 -20.62 -23.85
N ASP A 673 33.22 -20.68 -23.97
CA ASP A 673 34.02 -21.90 -24.09
C ASP A 673 34.66 -22.34 -22.75
N GLY A 674 34.43 -21.57 -21.68
CA GLY A 674 35.02 -21.80 -20.35
C GLY A 674 36.54 -21.67 -20.30
N ARG A 675 37.19 -21.13 -21.34
CA ARG A 675 38.66 -20.97 -21.38
C ARG A 675 39.10 -19.68 -20.72
N ASP A 676 40.40 -19.64 -20.40
CA ASP A 676 41.07 -18.43 -19.94
C ASP A 676 41.12 -17.41 -21.10
N PRO A 677 40.53 -16.21 -20.96
CA PRO A 677 40.56 -15.17 -21.99
C PRO A 677 41.98 -14.71 -22.32
N ASN A 678 42.96 -14.98 -21.46
CA ASN A 678 44.37 -14.70 -21.71
C ASN A 678 45.07 -15.79 -22.54
N ALA A 679 44.44 -16.96 -22.71
CA ALA A 679 45.02 -18.12 -23.38
C ALA A 679 44.47 -18.35 -24.80
N GLY A 680 43.50 -17.54 -25.25
CA GLY A 680 42.77 -17.75 -26.51
C GLY A 680 43.14 -16.80 -27.66
N ASP A 681 42.72 -17.17 -28.87
CA ASP A 681 42.82 -16.37 -30.11
C ASP A 681 41.68 -15.31 -30.22
N HIS A 682 40.88 -15.13 -29.16
CA HIS A 682 39.70 -14.26 -29.16
C HIS A 682 40.02 -12.85 -28.65
N VAL A 683 39.41 -11.85 -29.27
CA VAL A 683 39.52 -10.44 -28.86
C VAL A 683 38.23 -10.01 -28.17
N TYR A 684 38.34 -9.71 -26.88
CA TYR A 684 37.24 -9.19 -26.08
C TYR A 684 37.25 -7.66 -26.06
N THR A 685 36.12 -7.03 -26.38
CA THR A 685 36.01 -5.57 -26.42
C THR A 685 34.76 -5.11 -25.71
N PHE A 686 34.92 -4.29 -24.68
CA PHE A 686 33.81 -3.60 -24.05
C PHE A 686 33.34 -2.44 -24.92
N ARG A 687 32.03 -2.25 -24.95
CA ARG A 687 31.41 -1.08 -25.59
C ARG A 687 30.18 -0.67 -24.79
N LEU A 688 29.62 0.47 -25.13
CA LEU A 688 28.27 0.81 -24.72
C LEU A 688 27.25 0.06 -25.57
N ASP A 689 26.14 -0.35 -24.97
CA ASP A 689 25.04 -1.02 -25.65
C ASP A 689 24.49 -0.10 -26.74
N PRO A 690 24.56 -0.52 -28.03
CA PRO A 690 24.07 0.30 -29.13
C PRO A 690 22.55 0.47 -29.12
N SER A 691 21.81 -0.45 -28.51
CA SER A 691 20.35 -0.34 -28.36
C SER A 691 19.96 0.72 -27.35
N ARG A 692 20.83 1.00 -26.36
CA ARG A 692 20.56 1.90 -25.24
C ARG A 692 19.29 1.53 -24.46
N VAL A 693 18.88 0.26 -24.48
CA VAL A 693 17.66 -0.22 -23.79
C VAL A 693 18.03 -0.95 -22.51
N CYS A 694 17.36 -0.61 -21.42
CA CYS A 694 17.50 -1.27 -20.13
C CYS A 694 16.37 -2.31 -19.92
N GLY A 695 16.71 -3.61 -20.02
CA GLY A 695 15.81 -4.72 -19.68
C GLY A 695 14.71 -5.02 -20.70
N LYS A 696 13.78 -5.93 -20.35
CA LYS A 696 12.68 -6.33 -21.25
C LYS A 696 11.64 -5.22 -21.44
N HIS A 697 11.50 -4.31 -20.47
CA HIS A 697 10.56 -3.21 -20.53
C HIS A 697 11.07 -2.00 -19.71
N LYS A 698 11.18 -0.82 -20.37
CA LYS A 698 11.05 0.54 -19.81
C LYS A 698 12.29 1.26 -19.23
N GLY A 699 13.41 1.26 -19.94
CA GLY A 699 14.44 2.28 -19.70
C GLY A 699 15.26 2.60 -20.95
N LEU A 700 15.52 3.88 -21.20
CA LEU A 700 16.34 4.37 -22.32
C LEU A 700 17.57 5.11 -21.78
N TRP A 701 18.75 4.73 -22.23
CA TRP A 701 20.00 5.40 -21.87
C TRP A 701 20.26 6.61 -22.77
N LEU A 702 20.59 7.75 -22.16
CA LEU A 702 21.36 8.81 -22.79
C LEU A 702 22.79 8.76 -22.27
N TYR A 703 23.74 8.57 -23.18
CA TYR A 703 25.16 8.66 -22.93
C TYR A 703 25.65 10.13 -23.00
N PRO A 704 26.86 10.43 -22.50
CA PRO A 704 27.48 11.75 -22.65
C PRO A 704 27.42 12.28 -24.10
N GLY A 705 26.69 13.38 -24.31
CA GLY A 705 26.54 14.01 -25.62
C GLY A 705 25.45 13.42 -26.53
N ASP A 706 24.69 12.42 -26.08
CA ASP A 706 23.59 11.86 -26.86
C ASP A 706 22.45 12.88 -27.04
N GLU A 707 21.81 12.80 -28.20
CA GLU A 707 20.51 13.38 -28.47
C GLU A 707 19.55 12.24 -28.87
N LEU A 708 18.46 12.10 -28.11
CA LEU A 708 17.40 11.12 -28.29
C LEU A 708 16.14 11.82 -28.81
N THR A 709 15.55 11.27 -29.86
CA THR A 709 14.24 11.65 -30.40
C THR A 709 13.24 10.50 -30.24
N LEU A 710 12.07 10.81 -29.69
CA LEU A 710 10.93 9.91 -29.54
C LEU A 710 9.74 10.50 -30.30
N ARG A 711 9.13 9.71 -31.20
CA ARG A 711 8.00 10.16 -32.04
C ARG A 711 6.77 9.29 -31.82
N VAL A 712 5.65 9.91 -31.50
CA VAL A 712 4.35 9.26 -31.43
C VAL A 712 3.39 9.83 -32.48
N GLY A 713 2.54 8.95 -33.02
CA GLY A 713 1.54 9.29 -34.02
C GLY A 713 0.14 9.55 -33.44
N PRO A 714 -0.86 9.82 -34.30
CA PRO A 714 -2.19 10.24 -33.87
C PRO A 714 -2.92 9.15 -33.06
N ASP A 715 -2.70 7.87 -33.38
CA ASP A 715 -3.35 6.77 -32.67
C ASP A 715 -3.03 6.78 -31.16
N ALA A 716 -1.76 7.01 -30.80
CA ALA A 716 -1.34 7.11 -29.41
C ALA A 716 -1.89 8.39 -28.74
N LEU A 717 -1.86 9.53 -29.47
CA LEU A 717 -2.33 10.82 -28.95
C LEU A 717 -3.84 10.88 -28.75
N SER A 718 -4.61 10.11 -29.53
CA SER A 718 -6.06 10.03 -29.41
C SER A 718 -6.55 9.48 -28.06
N ALA A 719 -5.65 8.84 -27.29
CA ALA A 719 -5.93 8.43 -25.92
C ALA A 719 -6.07 9.62 -24.94
N LEU A 720 -5.51 10.79 -25.27
CA LEU A 720 -5.58 12.01 -24.44
C LEU A 720 -6.89 12.76 -24.69
N ILE A 721 -8.02 12.24 -24.21
CA ILE A 721 -9.36 12.77 -24.51
C ILE A 721 -9.49 14.28 -24.25
N SER A 722 -8.90 14.77 -23.16
CA SER A 722 -8.89 16.17 -22.73
C SER A 722 -7.64 16.92 -23.19
N GLY A 723 -6.79 16.27 -23.97
CA GLY A 723 -5.44 16.68 -24.32
C GLY A 723 -4.46 16.59 -23.15
N ALA A 724 -3.16 16.78 -23.40
CA ALA A 724 -2.14 16.80 -22.34
C ALA A 724 -1.66 18.22 -22.05
N THR A 725 -1.47 18.56 -20.77
CA THR A 725 -0.92 19.85 -20.33
C THR A 725 0.45 19.73 -19.67
N GLN A 726 0.91 18.50 -19.43
CA GLN A 726 2.17 18.22 -18.75
C GLN A 726 2.92 17.07 -19.43
N LEU A 727 4.25 17.09 -19.29
CA LEU A 727 5.14 15.98 -19.60
C LEU A 727 5.76 15.48 -18.29
N ASP A 728 5.47 14.25 -17.89
CA ASP A 728 6.17 13.59 -16.79
C ASP A 728 7.46 12.95 -17.33
N LEU A 729 8.60 13.32 -16.74
CA LEU A 729 9.92 12.87 -17.17
C LEU A 729 10.72 12.37 -15.97
N GLY A 730 10.76 11.06 -15.80
CA GLY A 730 11.47 10.41 -14.71
C GLY A 730 12.68 9.62 -15.19
N GLY A 731 13.65 9.49 -14.30
CA GLY A 731 14.88 8.79 -14.58
C GLY A 731 15.88 8.91 -13.45
N ALA A 732 17.07 8.38 -13.69
CA ALA A 732 18.17 8.37 -12.74
C ALA A 732 19.47 8.77 -13.41
N VAL A 733 20.29 9.55 -12.69
CA VAL A 733 21.64 9.93 -13.13
C VAL A 733 22.65 9.01 -12.48
N ALA A 734 23.55 8.47 -13.28
CA ALA A 734 24.63 7.64 -12.80
C ALA A 734 25.97 7.98 -13.50
N PRO A 735 27.10 7.90 -12.79
CA PRO A 735 27.19 7.75 -11.33
C PRO A 735 26.66 8.99 -10.60
N ALA A 736 26.25 8.83 -9.34
CA ALA A 736 25.71 9.92 -8.54
C ALA A 736 26.73 11.06 -8.37
N GLY A 737 26.24 12.32 -8.33
CA GLY A 737 27.09 13.50 -8.14
C GLY A 737 27.77 14.04 -9.41
N VAL A 738 27.48 13.47 -10.58
CA VAL A 738 27.94 14.03 -11.87
C VAL A 738 26.96 15.11 -12.36
N PHE A 739 27.52 16.27 -12.71
CA PHE A 739 26.77 17.42 -13.19
C PHE A 739 26.70 17.47 -14.73
N GLY A 740 25.59 17.98 -15.23
CA GLY A 740 25.32 18.21 -16.65
C GLY A 740 23.98 18.90 -16.81
N THR A 741 23.58 19.13 -18.05
CA THR A 741 22.27 19.67 -18.39
C THR A 741 21.56 18.78 -19.41
N LEU A 742 20.28 18.57 -19.23
CA LEU A 742 19.39 17.92 -20.19
C LEU A 742 18.51 19.00 -20.83
N HIS A 743 18.62 19.18 -22.14
CA HIS A 743 17.65 19.99 -22.88
C HIS A 743 16.49 19.11 -23.31
N VAL A 744 15.28 19.55 -22.96
CA VAL A 744 14.02 18.86 -23.22
C VAL A 744 13.19 19.74 -24.13
N SER A 745 12.86 19.26 -25.33
CA SER A 745 11.97 19.94 -26.28
C SER A 745 10.85 19.00 -26.72
N LEU A 746 9.60 19.48 -26.71
CA LEU A 746 8.44 18.75 -27.22
C LEU A 746 7.82 19.57 -28.35
N VAL A 747 7.74 18.98 -29.54
CA VAL A 747 7.12 19.58 -30.72
C VAL A 747 5.86 18.79 -31.07
N VAL A 748 4.71 19.46 -31.14
CA VAL A 748 3.42 18.88 -31.50
C VAL A 748 2.93 19.57 -32.76
N ASP A 749 2.69 18.80 -33.83
CA ASP A 749 2.29 19.31 -35.14
C ASP A 749 3.11 20.54 -35.59
N ASP A 750 4.44 20.39 -35.52
CA ASP A 750 5.44 21.41 -35.84
C ASP A 750 5.45 22.66 -34.94
N VAL A 751 4.70 22.66 -33.84
CA VAL A 751 4.70 23.72 -32.81
C VAL A 751 5.45 23.26 -31.55
N GLU A 752 6.48 24.01 -31.15
CA GLU A 752 7.20 23.73 -29.90
C GLU A 752 6.33 24.09 -28.68
N THR A 753 5.87 23.06 -27.96
CA THR A 753 5.04 23.18 -26.76
C THR A 753 5.86 23.10 -25.48
N LEU A 754 7.07 22.55 -25.51
CA LEU A 754 7.99 22.55 -24.37
C LEU A 754 9.41 22.84 -24.85
N SER A 755 10.16 23.64 -24.09
CA SER A 755 11.58 23.90 -24.31
C SER A 755 12.19 24.31 -22.97
N GLN A 756 12.90 23.39 -22.31
CA GLN A 756 13.49 23.61 -20.98
C GLN A 756 14.88 22.98 -20.87
N THR A 757 15.75 23.61 -20.09
CA THR A 757 17.06 23.08 -19.71
C THR A 757 17.03 22.67 -18.24
N ILE A 758 17.31 21.40 -17.97
CA ILE A 758 17.19 20.81 -16.64
C ILE A 758 18.59 20.38 -16.17
N PRO A 759 19.06 20.81 -14.99
CA PRO A 759 20.31 20.27 -14.44
C PRO A 759 20.12 18.80 -14.08
N THR A 760 21.09 17.94 -14.41
CA THR A 760 21.00 16.49 -14.12
C THR A 760 20.82 16.21 -12.62
N SER A 761 21.35 17.07 -11.74
CA SER A 761 21.15 16.97 -10.29
C SER A 761 19.70 17.16 -9.82
N ALA A 762 18.79 17.59 -10.69
CA ALA A 762 17.36 17.70 -10.39
C ALA A 762 16.56 16.44 -10.72
N PHE A 763 17.18 15.36 -11.23
CA PHE A 763 16.48 14.11 -11.51
C PHE A 763 16.23 13.28 -10.25
N PRO A 764 15.04 12.67 -10.09
CA PRO A 764 13.86 12.79 -10.97
C PRO A 764 13.21 14.18 -10.87
N VAL A 765 12.72 14.71 -12.00
CA VAL A 765 12.12 16.06 -12.03
C VAL A 765 10.61 16.05 -11.75
N PRO A 766 10.05 17.13 -11.20
CA PRO A 766 8.61 17.35 -11.22
C PRO A 766 8.06 17.38 -12.66
N PRO A 767 6.75 17.12 -12.86
CA PRO A 767 6.10 17.25 -14.17
C PRO A 767 6.37 18.62 -14.81
N LEU A 768 6.64 18.61 -16.12
CA LEU A 768 6.99 19.80 -16.89
C LEU A 768 5.73 20.35 -17.58
N ASP A 769 5.36 21.59 -17.25
CA ASP A 769 4.20 22.25 -17.85
C ASP A 769 4.43 22.58 -19.34
N LEU A 770 3.42 22.28 -20.16
CA LEU A 770 3.42 22.55 -21.60
C LEU A 770 2.87 23.95 -21.89
N ARG A 771 3.39 24.59 -22.94
CA ARG A 771 2.86 25.84 -23.52
C ARG A 771 1.60 25.52 -24.33
N GLY A 772 0.49 25.37 -23.63
CA GLY A 772 -0.80 24.99 -24.20
C GLY A 772 -1.11 23.51 -24.00
N THR A 773 -2.20 23.06 -24.61
CA THR A 773 -2.67 21.68 -24.50
C THR A 773 -2.34 20.91 -25.79
N VAL A 774 -1.72 19.74 -25.65
CA VAL A 774 -1.55 18.78 -26.75
C VAL A 774 -2.93 18.22 -27.09
N SER A 775 -3.47 18.59 -28.25
CA SER A 775 -4.81 18.14 -28.66
C SER A 775 -4.87 16.62 -28.87
N PRO A 776 -5.99 15.95 -28.52
CA PRO A 776 -6.24 14.56 -28.95
C PRO A 776 -6.22 14.39 -30.47
N GLU A 777 -6.48 15.47 -31.23
CA GLU A 777 -6.49 15.48 -32.70
C GLU A 777 -5.10 15.73 -33.31
N ALA A 778 -4.07 15.90 -32.48
CA ALA A 778 -2.73 16.13 -32.94
C ALA A 778 -2.23 14.97 -33.80
N GLN A 779 -1.56 15.29 -34.92
CA GLN A 779 -1.08 14.30 -35.88
C GLN A 779 0.27 13.72 -35.47
N SER A 780 1.06 14.44 -34.69
CA SER A 780 2.34 13.96 -34.19
C SER A 780 2.80 14.71 -32.94
N ALA A 781 3.53 14.00 -32.09
CA ALA A 781 4.32 14.61 -31.03
C ALA A 781 5.75 14.05 -31.07
N VAL A 782 6.74 14.92 -30.97
CA VAL A 782 8.17 14.61 -31.04
C VAL A 782 8.86 15.16 -29.82
N LEU A 783 9.29 14.27 -28.92
CA LEU A 783 10.12 14.61 -27.77
C LEU A 783 11.60 14.47 -28.13
N ARG A 784 12.37 15.51 -27.86
CA ARG A 784 13.82 15.56 -28.02
C ARG A 784 14.48 15.77 -26.66
N LEU A 785 15.46 14.92 -26.36
CA LEU A 785 16.24 14.94 -25.13
C LEU A 785 17.72 15.02 -25.51
N GLN A 786 18.42 16.08 -25.12
CA GLN A 786 19.84 16.27 -25.42
C GLN A 786 20.64 16.39 -24.14
N LEU A 787 21.54 15.44 -23.89
CA LEU A 787 22.36 15.40 -22.68
C LEU A 787 23.70 16.11 -22.91
N GLU A 788 23.80 17.33 -22.39
CA GLU A 788 25.04 18.10 -22.33
C GLU A 788 25.80 17.77 -21.04
N SER A 789 26.52 16.67 -21.07
CA SER A 789 27.49 16.32 -20.04
C SER A 789 28.65 15.55 -20.65
N PRO A 790 29.89 15.79 -20.20
CA PRO A 790 31.03 14.96 -20.60
C PRO A 790 31.08 13.61 -19.86
N ARG A 791 30.27 13.40 -18.82
CA ARG A 791 30.39 12.24 -17.92
C ARG A 791 29.09 11.63 -17.41
N ALA A 792 27.96 12.35 -17.49
CA ALA A 792 26.70 11.83 -16.96
C ALA A 792 26.11 10.77 -17.89
N TYR A 793 25.63 9.68 -17.30
CA TYR A 793 24.72 8.74 -17.94
C TYR A 793 23.34 8.96 -17.33
N LEU A 794 22.34 9.12 -18.18
CA LEU A 794 20.96 9.31 -17.74
C LEU A 794 20.12 8.12 -18.20
N LEU A 795 19.48 7.43 -17.26
CA LEU A 795 18.50 6.39 -17.56
C LEU A 795 17.10 7.01 -17.48
N ILE A 796 16.44 7.17 -18.62
CA ILE A 796 15.05 7.62 -18.70
C ILE A 796 14.14 6.41 -18.47
N THR A 797 13.37 6.43 -17.39
CA THR A 797 12.43 5.35 -17.04
C THR A 797 10.98 5.70 -17.38
N THR A 798 10.67 7.00 -17.45
CA THR A 798 9.34 7.52 -17.79
C THR A 798 9.47 8.77 -18.65
N ALA A 799 8.62 8.90 -19.67
CA ALA A 799 8.52 10.07 -20.52
C ALA A 799 7.09 10.09 -21.07
N ASP A 800 6.17 10.66 -20.30
CA ASP A 800 4.74 10.42 -20.44
C ASP A 800 4.01 11.76 -20.63
N LEU A 801 3.24 11.91 -21.71
CA LEU A 801 2.30 13.03 -21.80
C LEU A 801 1.14 12.75 -20.87
N VAL A 802 0.88 13.67 -19.94
CA VAL A 802 -0.15 13.51 -18.90
C VAL A 802 -1.39 14.27 -19.31
N GLU A 803 -2.51 13.56 -19.45
CA GLU A 803 -3.80 14.15 -19.77
C GLU A 803 -4.17 15.23 -18.75
N ALA A 804 -4.63 16.37 -19.26
CA ALA A 804 -5.16 17.44 -18.44
C ALA A 804 -6.34 16.91 -17.61
N ALA A 805 -6.46 17.39 -16.38
CA ALA A 805 -7.70 17.21 -15.65
C ALA A 805 -8.86 17.73 -16.53
N PRO A 806 -9.98 17.00 -16.65
CA PRO A 806 -11.08 17.38 -17.53
C PRO A 806 -11.46 18.84 -17.25
N LEU A 807 -11.31 19.71 -18.27
CA LEU A 807 -11.77 21.09 -18.12
C LEU A 807 -13.27 21.05 -17.79
N PRO A 808 -13.74 21.87 -16.84
CA PRO A 808 -15.16 21.97 -16.59
C PRO A 808 -15.83 22.34 -17.91
N LEU A 809 -16.77 21.50 -18.37
CA LEU A 809 -17.54 21.78 -19.58
C LEU A 809 -18.21 23.13 -19.36
N GLY A 810 -17.78 24.15 -20.10
CA GLY A 810 -18.38 25.47 -20.07
C GLY A 810 -19.87 25.32 -20.36
N GLY A 811 -20.69 25.71 -19.38
CA GLY A 811 -22.16 25.73 -19.47
C GLY A 811 -22.67 26.79 -20.44
#